data_AF-A0A553AJA8-F1
#
_entry.id   AF-A0A553AJA8-F1
#
_cell.length_a   1.000
_cell.length_b   1.000
_cell.length_c   1.000
_cell.angle_alpha   90.00
_cell.angle_beta   90.00
_cell.angle_gamma   90.00
#
_symmetry.space_group_name_H-M   'P 1'
#
loop_
_entity.id
_entity.type
_entity.pdbx_description
1 polymer ?
#
loop_
_entity_poly.entity_id
_entity_poly.type
_entity_poly.pdbx_seq_one_letter_code
_entity_poly.pdbx_strand_id
1 'polypeptide(L)'
;MKPTYQLLLCALVFTLTTSSFSQVGIGTTTPNASSILDITSTTAGLLTPRMTTAQKSAIASPATGLLIYQTDGTAGFYYYNGSAWTPFGSTGWALTGNAGTTPASNFLGTIDGQDLVIKTNNAEVIRVLSGGNVGIGTTAPSSKLHVVAAAIAPSTGTQNFESIAIANVTTTAGTNPYQINSNSGCVAADVWKIATTSSNPPCTTCTTNRATIAYGSGTCNQNATLVAGPYTATSTSATVSFSYSYDDYSSDATDSFVATLYNETTSTVVSTLINTSADAISLSYTSAAITVISGNTYSIRFKYTGNGAWGASVDNVSITFATGNGAALKIVDGSQAAGKVLTSDASGNASWAPASPGTVYTFTNGLTETSAAVKLGGTLTGATTIDFNGNNLQMLRSTGKYFQVGQAALPSNYATIQGSTFIDGADSNNTRDVVALFNKGGGSGTTTFLGSIEYITDGITEFQFSDNVCPASDNSVSLGRLGTTSPFNLRWKELVCVNGVIQTSDARLKKDIKKIEYGLNEILKLKPVTFKWKDDFAEKGVPVPEDKKENHIGFIAQDLLQILPEVVTTHSWQKTSEDKPAQYKPVGNYGVNYSEIIPVTVKAIQEQQAQIEELKKTTSELKSVISELKKQNELLLRLMDKK
;
A
#
# COMPACT_ATOMS: atom_id res chain seq x y z
N MET A 1 -79.69 -102.08 -51.09
CA MET A 1 -78.67 -101.11 -51.54
C MET A 1 -78.48 -100.06 -50.45
N LYS A 2 -77.23 -99.91 -49.98
CA LYS A 2 -76.59 -98.79 -49.24
C LYS A 2 -77.23 -98.29 -47.92
N PRO A 3 -76.58 -98.58 -46.78
CA PRO A 3 -76.47 -97.62 -45.68
C PRO A 3 -75.04 -97.59 -45.10
N THR A 4 -74.04 -97.24 -45.91
CA THR A 4 -72.64 -97.11 -45.43
C THR A 4 -72.05 -95.71 -45.58
N TYR A 5 -72.77 -94.77 -46.21
CA TYR A 5 -72.28 -93.40 -46.42
C TYR A 5 -72.78 -92.36 -45.41
N GLN A 6 -73.84 -92.64 -44.64
CA GLN A 6 -74.34 -91.73 -43.60
C GLN A 6 -73.59 -91.84 -42.27
N LEU A 7 -73.03 -93.01 -41.94
CA LEU A 7 -72.23 -93.17 -40.71
C LEU A 7 -70.82 -92.56 -40.84
N LEU A 8 -70.23 -92.54 -42.05
CA LEU A 8 -68.91 -91.96 -42.28
C LEU A 8 -68.95 -90.41 -42.28
N LEU A 9 -70.06 -89.80 -42.70
CA LEU A 9 -70.22 -88.34 -42.70
C LEU A 9 -70.47 -87.79 -41.28
N CYS A 10 -71.15 -88.54 -40.41
CA CYS A 10 -71.32 -88.15 -39.00
C CYS A 10 -70.04 -88.37 -38.16
N ALA A 11 -69.20 -89.35 -38.48
CA ALA A 11 -67.94 -89.58 -37.78
C ALA A 11 -66.84 -88.55 -38.13
N LEU A 12 -66.87 -88.00 -39.36
CA LEU A 12 -65.94 -86.95 -39.79
C LEU A 12 -66.29 -85.57 -39.22
N VAL A 13 -67.56 -85.32 -38.87
CA VAL A 13 -68.03 -84.05 -38.29
C VAL A 13 -67.84 -83.99 -36.76
N PHE A 14 -67.67 -85.13 -36.09
CA PHE A 14 -67.47 -85.18 -34.62
C PHE A 14 -66.00 -85.20 -34.17
N THR A 15 -65.03 -85.14 -35.10
CA THR A 15 -63.59 -85.21 -34.80
C THR A 15 -62.81 -83.91 -35.06
N LEU A 16 -63.49 -82.83 -35.48
CA LEU A 16 -62.92 -81.48 -35.52
C LEU A 16 -63.28 -80.71 -34.23
N THR A 17 -62.63 -81.06 -33.12
CA THR A 17 -62.57 -80.17 -31.96
C THR A 17 -61.44 -79.17 -32.18
N THR A 18 -61.69 -78.13 -32.99
CA THR A 18 -60.80 -76.96 -32.99
C THR A 18 -61.06 -76.17 -31.72
N SER A 19 -60.06 -76.04 -30.85
CA SER A 19 -60.10 -75.13 -29.72
C SER A 19 -60.19 -73.69 -30.24
N SER A 20 -61.39 -73.12 -30.24
CA SER A 20 -61.58 -71.69 -30.45
C SER A 20 -61.20 -70.98 -29.15
N PHE A 21 -60.03 -70.32 -29.13
CA PHE A 21 -59.72 -69.38 -28.07
C PHE A 21 -60.61 -68.15 -28.28
N SER A 22 -61.71 -68.05 -27.54
CA SER A 22 -62.50 -66.82 -27.53
C SER A 22 -61.83 -65.85 -26.57
N GLN A 23 -61.46 -64.68 -27.09
CA GLN A 23 -61.16 -63.53 -26.26
C GLN A 23 -62.46 -63.07 -25.59
N VAL A 24 -62.36 -62.55 -24.37
CA VAL A 24 -63.50 -61.98 -23.66
C VAL A 24 -63.60 -60.52 -24.05
N GLY A 25 -64.58 -60.18 -24.88
CA GLY A 25 -64.97 -58.79 -25.14
C GLY A 25 -66.08 -58.36 -24.18
N ILE A 26 -65.89 -57.24 -23.49
CA ILE A 26 -66.94 -56.58 -22.71
C ILE A 26 -67.17 -55.21 -23.32
N GLY A 27 -68.33 -55.01 -23.96
CA GLY A 27 -68.66 -53.77 -24.66
C GLY A 27 -68.02 -53.61 -26.04
N THR A 28 -67.34 -54.64 -26.55
CA THR A 28 -66.85 -54.76 -27.94
C THR A 28 -67.12 -56.15 -28.48
N THR A 29 -67.47 -56.25 -29.77
CA THR A 29 -67.63 -57.52 -30.49
C THR A 29 -66.40 -57.91 -31.29
N THR A 30 -65.41 -57.02 -31.37
CA THR A 30 -64.11 -57.27 -31.99
C THR A 30 -63.02 -56.99 -30.97
N PRO A 31 -62.82 -57.86 -29.96
CA PRO A 31 -61.71 -57.72 -29.02
C PRO A 31 -60.40 -57.61 -29.78
N ASN A 32 -59.49 -56.77 -29.28
CA ASN A 32 -58.19 -56.62 -29.89
C ASN A 32 -57.46 -57.98 -29.90
N ALA A 33 -56.95 -58.38 -31.08
CA ALA A 33 -56.30 -59.66 -31.30
C ALA A 33 -55.12 -59.93 -30.34
N SER A 34 -54.49 -58.91 -29.76
CA SER A 34 -53.42 -59.06 -28.78
C SER A 34 -53.90 -59.19 -27.31
N SER A 35 -55.19 -59.29 -27.04
CA SER A 35 -55.76 -59.30 -25.67
C SER A 35 -56.61 -60.53 -25.40
N ILE A 36 -56.52 -61.12 -24.20
CA ILE A 36 -57.45 -62.18 -23.78
C ILE A 36 -58.75 -61.62 -23.20
N LEU A 37 -58.71 -60.38 -22.69
CA LEU A 37 -59.81 -59.60 -22.17
C LEU A 37 -59.71 -58.17 -22.72
N ASP A 38 -60.72 -57.75 -23.47
CA ASP A 38 -60.87 -56.39 -24.00
C ASP A 38 -62.16 -55.78 -23.44
N ILE A 39 -62.04 -54.63 -22.77
CA ILE A 39 -63.17 -53.93 -22.17
C ILE A 39 -63.28 -52.55 -22.81
N THR A 40 -64.33 -52.33 -23.60
CA THR A 40 -64.62 -51.05 -24.25
C THR A 40 -65.88 -50.43 -23.63
N SER A 41 -65.75 -49.23 -23.07
CA SER A 41 -66.89 -48.45 -22.57
C SER A 41 -66.55 -46.96 -22.60
N THR A 42 -67.54 -46.12 -22.91
CA THR A 42 -67.41 -44.66 -22.85
C THR A 42 -68.00 -44.06 -21.57
N THR A 43 -68.71 -44.86 -20.76
CA THR A 43 -69.47 -44.38 -19.59
C THR A 43 -69.14 -45.10 -18.28
N ALA A 44 -68.42 -46.23 -18.32
CA ALA A 44 -68.07 -47.03 -17.15
C ALA A 44 -66.61 -47.54 -17.22
N GLY A 45 -66.00 -47.83 -16.08
CA GLY A 45 -64.63 -48.34 -15.97
C GLY A 45 -64.56 -49.72 -15.31
N LEU A 46 -63.34 -50.25 -15.18
CA LEU A 46 -63.05 -51.48 -14.44
C LEU A 46 -62.77 -51.17 -12.96
N LEU A 47 -63.54 -51.78 -12.05
CA LEU A 47 -63.25 -51.72 -10.62
C LEU A 47 -62.44 -52.96 -10.20
N THR A 48 -61.16 -52.79 -9.91
CA THR A 48 -60.29 -53.88 -9.42
C THR A 48 -60.55 -54.19 -7.95
N PRO A 49 -60.11 -55.36 -7.42
CA PRO A 49 -60.19 -55.65 -5.99
C PRO A 49 -59.62 -54.51 -5.14
N ARG A 50 -60.41 -54.01 -4.19
CA ARG A 50 -60.05 -52.92 -3.28
C ARG A 50 -59.80 -53.48 -1.89
N MET A 51 -58.67 -53.15 -1.27
CA MET A 51 -58.28 -53.73 0.03
C MET A 51 -57.35 -52.82 0.83
N THR A 52 -57.24 -53.06 2.14
CA THR A 52 -56.28 -52.36 3.02
C THR A 52 -54.85 -52.86 2.85
N THR A 53 -53.88 -52.13 3.39
CA THR A 53 -52.46 -52.49 3.40
C THR A 53 -52.24 -53.83 4.08
N ALA A 54 -52.94 -54.08 5.19
CA ALA A 54 -52.88 -55.36 5.91
C ALA A 54 -53.44 -56.52 5.07
N GLN A 55 -54.57 -56.31 4.40
CA GLN A 55 -55.19 -57.32 3.52
C GLN A 55 -54.32 -57.62 2.29
N LYS A 56 -53.73 -56.59 1.68
CA LYS A 56 -52.77 -56.72 0.59
C LYS A 56 -51.56 -57.56 1.00
N SER A 57 -50.97 -57.27 2.16
CA SER A 57 -49.82 -58.00 2.69
C SER A 57 -50.13 -59.44 3.12
N ALA A 58 -51.41 -59.75 3.37
CA ALA A 58 -51.87 -61.09 3.75
C ALA A 58 -52.12 -62.03 2.55
N ILE A 59 -52.02 -61.55 1.30
CA ILE A 59 -52.14 -62.40 0.11
C ILE A 59 -50.92 -63.33 0.07
N ALA A 60 -51.15 -64.63 0.27
CA ALA A 60 -50.11 -65.64 0.20
C ALA A 60 -49.72 -65.91 -1.26
N SER A 61 -48.42 -65.92 -1.56
CA SER A 61 -47.86 -66.22 -2.88
C SER A 61 -48.56 -65.46 -4.04
N PRO A 62 -48.61 -64.12 -4.01
CA PRO A 62 -49.27 -63.34 -5.06
C PRO A 62 -48.61 -63.58 -6.43
N ALA A 63 -49.41 -63.73 -7.47
CA ALA A 63 -48.91 -63.89 -8.83
C ALA A 63 -48.25 -62.60 -9.34
N THR A 64 -47.16 -62.72 -10.10
CA THR A 64 -46.52 -61.56 -10.76
C THR A 64 -47.52 -60.91 -11.72
N GLY A 65 -47.70 -59.59 -11.62
CA GLY A 65 -48.68 -58.82 -12.39
C GLY A 65 -50.08 -58.75 -11.75
N LEU A 66 -50.29 -59.35 -10.57
CA LEU A 66 -51.57 -59.24 -9.85
C LEU A 66 -51.87 -57.78 -9.48
N LEU A 67 -53.00 -57.24 -9.96
CA LEU A 67 -53.40 -55.84 -9.80
C LEU A 67 -54.50 -55.67 -8.72
N ILE A 68 -54.28 -54.75 -7.79
CA ILE A 68 -55.23 -54.37 -6.74
C ILE A 68 -55.27 -52.85 -6.57
N TYR A 69 -56.29 -52.34 -5.87
CA TYR A 69 -56.33 -50.95 -5.40
C TYR A 69 -56.27 -50.91 -3.87
N GLN A 70 -55.23 -50.30 -3.30
CA GLN A 70 -55.10 -50.11 -1.86
C GLN A 70 -55.94 -48.91 -1.39
N THR A 71 -56.74 -49.10 -0.33
CA THR A 71 -57.69 -48.09 0.15
C THR A 71 -57.20 -47.25 1.34
N ASP A 72 -56.12 -47.66 2.00
CA ASP A 72 -55.50 -46.97 3.14
C ASP A 72 -53.99 -46.78 2.95
N GLY A 73 -53.30 -46.17 3.92
CA GLY A 73 -51.88 -45.82 3.77
C GLY A 73 -51.64 -44.93 2.55
N THR A 74 -50.66 -45.29 1.70
CA THR A 74 -50.54 -44.71 0.35
C THR A 74 -51.58 -45.36 -0.56
N ALA A 75 -52.79 -44.79 -0.59
CA ALA A 75 -53.87 -45.31 -1.43
C ALA A 75 -53.52 -45.21 -2.92
N GLY A 76 -53.92 -46.21 -3.71
CA GLY A 76 -53.66 -46.24 -5.14
C GLY A 76 -53.62 -47.66 -5.72
N PHE A 77 -53.41 -47.77 -7.03
CA PHE A 77 -53.20 -49.06 -7.66
C PHE A 77 -51.83 -49.65 -7.28
N TYR A 78 -51.79 -50.94 -6.99
CA TYR A 78 -50.56 -51.70 -6.77
C TYR A 78 -50.56 -52.95 -7.64
N TYR A 79 -49.38 -53.34 -8.13
CA TYR A 79 -49.14 -54.66 -8.69
C TYR A 79 -48.06 -55.40 -7.93
N TYR A 80 -48.12 -56.73 -7.92
CA TYR A 80 -47.01 -57.54 -7.40
C TYR A 80 -45.96 -57.75 -8.50
N ASN A 81 -44.72 -57.30 -8.27
CA ASN A 81 -43.64 -57.38 -9.27
C ASN A 81 -42.87 -58.73 -9.26
N GLY A 82 -43.34 -59.71 -8.48
CA GLY A 82 -42.67 -60.99 -8.26
C GLY A 82 -41.87 -61.07 -6.96
N SER A 83 -41.60 -59.93 -6.31
CA SER A 83 -40.95 -59.88 -4.98
C SER A 83 -41.69 -58.97 -3.99
N ALA A 84 -42.24 -57.84 -4.44
CA ALA A 84 -42.93 -56.88 -3.59
C ALA A 84 -44.15 -56.23 -4.28
N TRP A 85 -45.07 -55.71 -3.46
CA TRP A 85 -46.18 -54.88 -3.92
C TRP A 85 -45.67 -53.48 -4.30
N THR A 86 -45.80 -53.11 -5.57
CA THR A 86 -45.32 -51.86 -6.16
C THR A 86 -46.50 -50.97 -6.58
N PRO A 87 -46.58 -49.70 -6.16
CA PRO A 87 -47.65 -48.79 -6.58
C PRO A 87 -47.49 -48.36 -8.05
N PHE A 88 -48.60 -48.01 -8.70
CA PHE A 88 -48.59 -47.30 -9.99
C PHE A 88 -48.38 -45.80 -9.76
N GLY A 89 -47.25 -45.26 -10.25
CA GLY A 89 -46.81 -43.88 -10.02
C GLY A 89 -46.20 -43.67 -8.63
N SER A 90 -45.26 -42.76 -8.37
CA SER A 90 -44.30 -42.03 -9.19
C SER A 90 -42.92 -42.39 -8.64
N THR A 91 -42.04 -42.98 -9.45
CA THR A 91 -40.61 -43.12 -9.15
C THR A 91 -39.83 -41.82 -9.42
N GLY A 92 -40.52 -40.73 -9.76
CA GLY A 92 -39.94 -39.43 -10.08
C GLY A 92 -39.98 -38.44 -8.91
N TRP A 93 -39.28 -37.33 -9.11
CA TRP A 93 -39.31 -36.17 -8.24
C TRP A 93 -40.64 -35.41 -8.42
N ALA A 94 -41.40 -35.20 -7.34
CA ALA A 94 -42.70 -34.53 -7.38
C ALA A 94 -42.56 -33.00 -7.48
N LEU A 95 -43.55 -32.34 -8.09
CA LEU A 95 -43.57 -30.87 -8.25
C LEU A 95 -43.59 -30.11 -6.91
N THR A 96 -44.08 -30.75 -5.84
CA THR A 96 -44.12 -30.21 -4.48
C THR A 96 -42.99 -30.75 -3.60
N GLY A 97 -42.06 -31.53 -4.16
CA GLY A 97 -41.00 -32.22 -3.43
C GLY A 97 -41.41 -33.58 -2.84
N ASN A 98 -40.40 -34.36 -2.43
CA ASN A 98 -40.55 -35.70 -1.85
C ASN A 98 -40.10 -35.66 -0.37
N ALA A 99 -40.87 -36.26 0.54
CA ALA A 99 -40.47 -36.43 1.94
C ALA A 99 -39.81 -37.81 2.18
N GLY A 100 -38.98 -37.94 3.23
CA GLY A 100 -38.39 -39.23 3.65
C GLY A 100 -37.27 -39.76 2.76
N THR A 101 -36.56 -38.90 2.02
CA THR A 101 -35.47 -39.29 1.13
C THR A 101 -34.20 -39.71 1.90
N THR A 102 -33.45 -40.66 1.34
CA THR A 102 -32.10 -41.03 1.79
C THR A 102 -31.07 -40.59 0.74
N PRO A 103 -30.14 -39.66 1.05
CA PRO A 103 -29.24 -39.08 0.04
C PRO A 103 -28.38 -40.08 -0.76
N ALA A 104 -28.07 -41.25 -0.18
CA ALA A 104 -27.29 -42.29 -0.86
C ALA A 104 -28.08 -43.05 -1.95
N SER A 105 -29.42 -43.04 -1.91
CA SER A 105 -30.27 -43.85 -2.79
C SER A 105 -31.39 -43.06 -3.48
N ASN A 106 -31.65 -41.82 -3.07
CA ASN A 106 -32.66 -40.95 -3.66
C ASN A 106 -32.03 -39.62 -4.08
N PHE A 107 -32.13 -39.28 -5.37
CA PHE A 107 -31.59 -38.05 -5.93
C PHE A 107 -32.39 -37.62 -7.17
N LEU A 108 -32.31 -36.33 -7.48
CA LEU A 108 -32.70 -35.79 -8.78
C LEU A 108 -31.46 -35.80 -9.68
N GLY A 109 -31.44 -36.63 -10.71
CA GLY A 109 -30.28 -36.73 -11.59
C GLY A 109 -30.33 -37.93 -12.53
N THR A 110 -29.23 -38.13 -13.23
CA THR A 110 -28.96 -39.26 -14.13
C THR A 110 -28.02 -40.24 -13.45
N ILE A 111 -28.07 -41.52 -13.84
CA ILE A 111 -27.14 -42.57 -13.39
C ILE A 111 -26.15 -43.01 -14.46
N ASP A 112 -26.31 -42.48 -15.67
CA ASP A 112 -25.47 -42.72 -16.83
C ASP A 112 -24.60 -41.47 -17.12
N GLY A 113 -23.83 -41.51 -18.21
CA GLY A 113 -22.94 -40.41 -18.61
C GLY A 113 -23.66 -39.17 -19.15
N GLN A 114 -25.00 -39.11 -19.04
CA GLN A 114 -25.80 -38.01 -19.58
C GLN A 114 -25.92 -36.85 -18.59
N ASP A 115 -26.01 -35.64 -19.13
CA ASP A 115 -26.17 -34.42 -18.35
C ASP A 115 -27.58 -34.30 -17.74
N LEU A 116 -27.69 -33.66 -16.57
CA LEU A 116 -28.97 -33.25 -16.01
C LEU A 116 -29.34 -31.86 -16.56
N VAL A 117 -30.52 -31.75 -17.19
CA VAL A 117 -31.02 -30.50 -17.79
C VAL A 117 -32.30 -30.03 -17.10
N ILE A 118 -32.33 -28.75 -16.73
CA ILE A 118 -33.53 -28.04 -16.25
C ILE A 118 -33.99 -27.09 -17.35
N LYS A 119 -35.28 -27.15 -17.68
CA LYS A 119 -35.90 -26.36 -18.75
C LYS A 119 -37.03 -25.47 -18.25
N THR A 120 -37.22 -24.32 -18.91
CA THR A 120 -38.44 -23.51 -18.81
C THR A 120 -38.95 -23.24 -20.24
N ASN A 121 -40.27 -23.31 -20.45
CA ASN A 121 -40.87 -23.16 -21.80
C ASN A 121 -40.19 -24.02 -22.89
N ASN A 122 -39.84 -25.27 -22.56
CA ASN A 122 -39.09 -26.20 -23.42
C ASN A 122 -37.66 -25.74 -23.84
N ALA A 123 -37.15 -24.65 -23.27
CA ALA A 123 -35.79 -24.17 -23.46
C ALA A 123 -34.90 -24.56 -22.27
N GLU A 124 -33.67 -24.98 -22.54
CA GLU A 124 -32.69 -25.27 -21.50
C GLU A 124 -32.24 -23.99 -20.80
N VAL A 125 -32.30 -24.00 -19.46
CA VAL A 125 -31.88 -22.87 -18.62
C VAL A 125 -30.73 -23.21 -17.71
N ILE A 126 -30.67 -24.44 -17.19
CA ILE A 126 -29.57 -24.93 -16.36
C ILE A 126 -29.17 -26.33 -16.85
N ARG A 127 -27.87 -26.58 -16.86
CA ARG A 127 -27.28 -27.89 -17.12
C ARG A 127 -26.26 -28.24 -16.06
N VAL A 128 -26.26 -29.49 -15.63
CA VAL A 128 -25.15 -30.10 -14.89
C VAL A 128 -24.51 -31.14 -15.81
N LEU A 129 -23.26 -30.89 -16.23
CA LEU A 129 -22.50 -31.87 -17.00
C LEU A 129 -22.30 -33.14 -16.18
N SER A 130 -22.19 -34.30 -16.82
CA SER A 130 -21.77 -35.54 -16.12
C SER A 130 -20.41 -35.41 -15.42
N GLY A 131 -19.55 -34.48 -15.86
CA GLY A 131 -18.30 -34.08 -15.19
C GLY A 131 -18.46 -33.10 -14.01
N GLY A 132 -19.69 -32.70 -13.67
CA GLY A 132 -20.05 -31.91 -12.49
C GLY A 132 -19.98 -30.38 -12.64
N ASN A 133 -19.74 -29.84 -13.84
CA ASN A 133 -19.82 -28.39 -14.07
C ASN A 133 -21.27 -27.95 -14.30
N VAL A 134 -21.65 -26.80 -13.73
CA VAL A 134 -23.00 -26.24 -13.84
C VAL A 134 -23.00 -25.04 -14.79
N GLY A 135 -23.82 -25.10 -15.84
CA GLY A 135 -24.06 -24.00 -16.77
C GLY A 135 -25.44 -23.38 -16.55
N ILE A 136 -25.53 -22.06 -16.51
CA ILE A 136 -26.79 -21.29 -16.52
C ILE A 136 -26.76 -20.37 -17.73
N GLY A 137 -27.70 -20.54 -18.67
CA GLY A 137 -27.69 -19.83 -19.95
C GLY A 137 -26.61 -20.29 -20.94
N THR A 138 -25.96 -21.43 -20.68
CA THR A 138 -24.95 -22.05 -21.56
C THR A 138 -25.00 -23.57 -21.46
N THR A 139 -24.80 -24.24 -22.60
CA THR A 139 -24.72 -25.70 -22.70
C THR A 139 -23.29 -26.24 -22.53
N ALA A 140 -22.29 -25.34 -22.52
CA ALA A 140 -20.86 -25.67 -22.44
C ALA A 140 -20.18 -24.91 -21.28
N PRO A 141 -20.47 -25.26 -20.01
CA PRO A 141 -19.83 -24.64 -18.87
C PRO A 141 -18.33 -24.99 -18.79
N SER A 142 -17.45 -23.97 -18.86
CA SER A 142 -15.99 -24.11 -18.78
C SER A 142 -15.45 -24.09 -17.35
N SER A 143 -16.31 -23.77 -16.37
CA SER A 143 -16.01 -23.68 -14.94
C SER A 143 -17.06 -24.44 -14.12
N LYS A 144 -16.79 -24.65 -12.83
CA LYS A 144 -17.72 -25.35 -11.92
C LYS A 144 -19.10 -24.68 -11.87
N LEU A 145 -19.14 -23.34 -11.95
CA LEU A 145 -20.34 -22.56 -12.20
C LEU A 145 -20.04 -21.57 -13.33
N HIS A 146 -20.75 -21.68 -14.45
CA HIS A 146 -20.65 -20.79 -15.61
C HIS A 146 -22.03 -20.17 -15.87
N VAL A 147 -22.16 -18.86 -15.66
CA VAL A 147 -23.41 -18.13 -15.86
C VAL A 147 -23.23 -17.16 -17.03
N VAL A 148 -24.04 -17.30 -18.07
CA VAL A 148 -24.04 -16.45 -19.26
C VAL A 148 -25.36 -15.68 -19.34
N ALA A 149 -25.28 -14.35 -19.45
CA ALA A 149 -26.44 -13.53 -19.77
C ALA A 149 -26.71 -13.56 -21.28
N ALA A 150 -27.98 -13.55 -21.66
CA ALA A 150 -28.35 -13.17 -23.02
C ALA A 150 -27.97 -11.70 -23.24
N ALA A 151 -27.20 -11.40 -24.29
CA ALA A 151 -26.90 -10.03 -24.66
C ALA A 151 -28.21 -9.28 -24.94
N ILE A 152 -28.48 -8.21 -24.21
CA ILE A 152 -29.60 -7.32 -24.53
C ILE A 152 -29.12 -6.43 -25.67
N ALA A 153 -29.55 -6.70 -26.91
CA ALA A 153 -29.25 -5.82 -28.03
C ALA A 153 -29.85 -4.42 -27.78
N PRO A 154 -29.16 -3.33 -28.14
CA PRO A 154 -29.72 -1.98 -28.01
C PRO A 154 -30.97 -1.87 -28.89
N SER A 155 -32.06 -1.40 -28.30
CA SER A 155 -33.27 -1.08 -29.05
C SER A 155 -33.01 0.20 -29.84
N THR A 156 -33.10 0.12 -31.17
CA THR A 156 -32.93 1.27 -32.07
C THR A 156 -34.22 1.52 -32.82
N GLY A 157 -34.71 2.75 -32.77
CA GLY A 157 -35.75 3.24 -33.66
C GLY A 157 -35.11 4.03 -34.79
N THR A 158 -35.27 3.60 -36.04
CA THR A 158 -34.71 4.27 -37.22
C THR A 158 -35.82 4.64 -38.19
N GLN A 159 -35.73 5.82 -38.80
CA GLN A 159 -36.63 6.39 -39.77
C GLN A 159 -35.82 7.14 -40.84
N ASN A 160 -35.66 6.49 -42.00
CA ASN A 160 -34.97 7.04 -43.18
C ASN A 160 -35.94 7.36 -44.33
N PHE A 161 -37.25 7.42 -44.05
CA PHE A 161 -38.33 7.76 -44.99
C PHE A 161 -38.44 6.90 -46.27
N GLU A 162 -37.60 5.87 -46.45
CA GLU A 162 -37.53 5.06 -47.67
C GLU A 162 -38.77 4.22 -47.93
N SER A 163 -39.47 3.81 -46.87
CA SER A 163 -40.70 3.03 -46.96
C SER A 163 -41.97 3.89 -47.13
N ILE A 164 -41.83 5.22 -47.18
CA ILE A 164 -42.96 6.14 -47.27
C ILE A 164 -43.16 6.59 -48.71
N ALA A 165 -44.42 6.61 -49.15
CA ALA A 165 -44.78 7.12 -50.47
C ALA A 165 -44.41 8.61 -50.63
N ILE A 166 -43.93 8.97 -51.83
CA ILE A 166 -43.62 10.35 -52.22
C ILE A 166 -44.93 11.14 -52.28
N ALA A 167 -45.23 11.87 -51.23
CA ALA A 167 -46.45 12.67 -51.08
C ALA A 167 -46.28 13.69 -49.94
N ASN A 168 -47.21 14.62 -49.83
CA ASN A 168 -47.34 15.46 -48.64
C ASN A 168 -47.55 14.59 -47.41
N VAL A 169 -46.88 14.92 -46.31
CA VAL A 169 -47.11 14.23 -45.04
C VAL A 169 -48.43 14.76 -44.47
N THR A 170 -49.56 14.10 -44.75
CA THR A 170 -50.88 14.55 -44.29
C THR A 170 -51.15 14.16 -42.83
N THR A 171 -51.96 14.97 -42.15
CA THR A 171 -52.24 14.89 -40.69
C THR A 171 -53.18 13.75 -40.26
N THR A 172 -53.38 12.72 -41.07
CA THR A 172 -54.38 11.69 -40.74
C THR A 172 -53.79 10.57 -39.88
N ALA A 173 -54.33 10.48 -38.67
CA ALA A 173 -53.95 9.59 -37.57
C ALA A 173 -53.92 8.10 -37.91
N GLY A 174 -53.10 7.36 -37.14
CA GLY A 174 -53.39 5.99 -36.73
C GLY A 174 -52.34 4.94 -37.07
N THR A 175 -51.64 5.08 -38.20
CA THR A 175 -50.66 4.08 -38.68
C THR A 175 -49.37 4.67 -39.21
N ASN A 176 -49.29 5.99 -39.35
CA ASN A 176 -48.11 6.68 -39.84
C ASN A 176 -47.29 7.23 -38.65
N PRO A 177 -46.04 6.81 -38.43
CA PRO A 177 -45.18 7.30 -37.33
C PRO A 177 -44.69 8.75 -37.53
N TYR A 178 -45.42 9.53 -38.32
CA TYR A 178 -45.12 10.92 -38.59
C TYR A 178 -46.40 11.76 -38.62
N GLN A 179 -46.36 12.88 -37.92
CA GLN A 179 -47.47 13.84 -37.82
C GLN A 179 -46.94 15.25 -38.08
N ILE A 180 -47.74 16.07 -38.76
CA ILE A 180 -47.53 17.52 -38.86
C ILE A 180 -48.46 18.21 -37.86
N ASN A 181 -47.90 19.00 -36.94
CA ASN A 181 -48.70 19.65 -35.89
C ASN A 181 -49.21 21.07 -36.23
N SER A 182 -48.89 21.62 -37.40
CA SER A 182 -49.51 22.85 -37.92
C SER A 182 -49.08 23.15 -39.36
N ASN A 183 -50.03 23.46 -40.25
CA ASN A 183 -49.82 24.29 -41.45
C ASN A 183 -51.20 24.72 -42.00
N SER A 184 -51.75 25.86 -41.56
CA SER A 184 -53.09 26.30 -41.98
C SER A 184 -53.00 27.32 -43.13
N GLY A 185 -53.50 26.96 -44.31
CA GLY A 185 -53.65 27.88 -45.45
C GLY A 185 -52.55 27.81 -46.53
N CYS A 186 -51.61 26.87 -46.44
CA CYS A 186 -50.50 26.71 -47.38
C CYS A 186 -50.79 25.66 -48.47
N VAL A 187 -50.22 25.80 -49.68
CA VAL A 187 -50.42 24.83 -50.77
C VAL A 187 -49.48 23.63 -50.63
N ALA A 188 -49.70 22.58 -51.43
CA ALA A 188 -48.95 21.33 -51.38
C ALA A 188 -47.41 21.46 -51.50
N ALA A 189 -46.90 22.56 -52.07
CA ALA A 189 -45.46 22.79 -52.19
C ALA A 189 -44.80 23.21 -50.86
N ASP A 190 -45.58 23.75 -49.92
CA ASP A 190 -45.15 24.58 -48.78
C ASP A 190 -45.32 23.85 -47.44
N VAL A 191 -45.55 22.53 -47.48
CA VAL A 191 -45.72 21.63 -46.34
C VAL A 191 -44.58 20.61 -46.33
N TRP A 192 -44.31 20.00 -45.17
CA TRP A 192 -43.45 18.81 -45.13
C TRP A 192 -44.02 17.73 -46.06
N LYS A 193 -43.19 17.26 -46.98
CA LYS A 193 -43.48 16.18 -47.93
C LYS A 193 -42.31 15.21 -47.99
N ILE A 194 -42.58 13.98 -48.39
CA ILE A 194 -41.52 13.03 -48.72
C ILE A 194 -41.17 13.18 -50.19
N ALA A 195 -39.89 13.36 -50.51
CA ALA A 195 -39.40 13.52 -51.87
C ALA A 195 -38.05 12.83 -52.08
N THR A 196 -37.76 12.46 -53.33
CA THR A 196 -36.47 11.86 -53.70
C THR A 196 -35.35 12.90 -53.86
N THR A 197 -35.70 14.18 -54.00
CA THR A 197 -34.78 15.29 -54.17
C THR A 197 -35.26 16.52 -53.41
N SER A 198 -34.34 17.29 -52.81
CA SER A 198 -34.62 18.63 -52.29
C SER A 198 -33.84 19.65 -53.14
N SER A 199 -34.55 20.44 -53.96
CA SER A 199 -33.91 21.37 -54.88
C SER A 199 -33.33 22.60 -54.19
N ASN A 200 -33.93 23.05 -53.08
CA ASN A 200 -33.31 23.99 -52.15
C ASN A 200 -33.94 23.86 -50.75
N PRO A 201 -33.17 23.70 -49.65
CA PRO A 201 -31.75 23.37 -49.63
C PRO A 201 -31.43 21.96 -50.13
N PRO A 202 -30.29 21.75 -50.81
CA PRO A 202 -29.82 20.40 -51.13
C PRO A 202 -29.36 19.66 -49.86
N CYS A 203 -29.77 18.41 -49.72
CA CYS A 203 -29.28 17.51 -48.68
C CYS A 203 -28.51 16.33 -49.28
N THR A 204 -27.20 16.49 -49.45
CA THR A 204 -26.30 15.46 -49.98
C THR A 204 -25.99 14.34 -48.98
N THR A 205 -26.17 14.60 -47.68
CA THR A 205 -26.08 13.61 -46.60
C THR A 205 -27.35 12.76 -46.45
N CYS A 206 -28.45 13.19 -47.05
CA CYS A 206 -29.70 12.45 -47.07
C CYS A 206 -29.66 11.41 -48.21
N THR A 207 -30.22 10.22 -48.00
CA THR A 207 -30.37 9.13 -48.98
C THR A 207 -31.75 9.14 -49.64
N THR A 208 -31.84 8.66 -50.89
CA THR A 208 -33.11 8.35 -51.62
C THR A 208 -34.35 9.18 -51.22
N ASN A 209 -35.24 8.72 -50.35
CA ASN A 209 -36.39 9.50 -49.88
C ASN A 209 -36.06 10.31 -48.62
N ARG A 210 -36.46 11.58 -48.59
CA ARG A 210 -36.28 12.45 -47.41
C ARG A 210 -37.53 13.26 -47.11
N ALA A 211 -37.69 13.66 -45.87
CA ALA A 211 -38.67 14.68 -45.54
C ALA A 211 -38.11 16.05 -45.93
N THR A 212 -38.86 16.83 -46.69
CA THR A 212 -38.47 18.15 -47.14
C THR A 212 -39.64 19.13 -47.06
N ILE A 213 -39.34 20.37 -46.72
CA ILE A 213 -40.22 21.53 -46.83
C ILE A 213 -39.44 22.57 -47.64
N ALA A 214 -40.05 23.14 -48.67
CA ALA A 214 -39.39 24.01 -49.63
C ALA A 214 -40.11 25.35 -49.73
N TYR A 215 -39.43 26.37 -50.28
CA TYR A 215 -39.96 27.72 -50.47
C TYR A 215 -41.41 27.74 -50.99
N GLY A 216 -42.29 28.36 -50.21
CA GLY A 216 -43.64 28.72 -50.61
C GLY A 216 -43.78 30.20 -50.91
N SER A 217 -44.65 30.54 -51.86
CA SER A 217 -44.94 31.93 -52.23
C SER A 217 -45.28 32.75 -50.98
N GLY A 218 -44.72 33.97 -50.84
CA GLY A 218 -44.66 34.79 -49.62
C GLY A 218 -45.98 35.23 -48.96
N THR A 219 -47.10 34.58 -49.26
CA THR A 219 -48.41 34.74 -48.61
C THR A 219 -48.76 33.59 -47.65
N CYS A 220 -47.88 32.59 -47.49
CA CYS A 220 -48.16 31.37 -46.74
C CYS A 220 -47.23 31.23 -45.50
N ASN A 221 -47.79 30.87 -44.35
CA ASN A 221 -47.02 30.66 -43.12
C ASN A 221 -46.61 29.19 -42.99
N GLN A 222 -45.35 28.86 -43.28
CA GLN A 222 -44.86 27.48 -43.36
C GLN A 222 -44.53 26.86 -41.99
N ASN A 223 -44.93 27.50 -40.88
CA ASN A 223 -44.63 27.04 -39.53
C ASN A 223 -45.21 25.65 -39.25
N ALA A 224 -44.37 24.64 -39.41
CA ALA A 224 -44.75 23.23 -39.37
C ALA A 224 -43.73 22.38 -38.63
N THR A 225 -44.22 21.41 -37.86
CA THR A 225 -43.37 20.47 -37.12
C THR A 225 -43.57 19.06 -37.65
N LEU A 226 -42.53 18.46 -38.21
CA LEU A 226 -42.47 17.03 -38.51
C LEU A 226 -42.14 16.26 -37.24
N VAL A 227 -42.97 15.29 -36.87
CA VAL A 227 -42.72 14.39 -35.74
C VAL A 227 -42.21 13.05 -36.27
N ALA A 228 -41.13 12.50 -35.75
CA ALA A 228 -40.65 11.14 -36.04
C ALA A 228 -40.72 10.28 -34.76
N GLY A 229 -41.57 9.25 -34.76
CA GLY A 229 -41.83 8.38 -33.61
C GLY A 229 -43.31 7.99 -33.50
N PRO A 230 -43.78 7.49 -32.34
CA PRO A 230 -43.07 7.38 -31.08
C PRO A 230 -42.12 6.18 -31.00
N TYR A 231 -41.09 6.31 -30.15
CA TYR A 231 -40.15 5.26 -29.79
C TYR A 231 -40.22 5.02 -28.28
N THR A 232 -40.41 3.77 -27.85
CA THR A 232 -40.47 3.42 -26.42
C THR A 232 -39.08 3.19 -25.88
N ALA A 233 -38.69 3.95 -24.85
CA ALA A 233 -37.40 3.81 -24.22
C ALA A 233 -37.26 2.48 -23.48
N THR A 234 -36.21 1.72 -23.78
CA THR A 234 -35.89 0.45 -23.11
C THR A 234 -34.79 0.59 -22.06
N SER A 235 -34.29 1.81 -21.84
CA SER A 235 -33.26 2.13 -20.85
C SER A 235 -33.35 3.59 -20.40
N THR A 236 -32.43 4.01 -19.54
CA THR A 236 -32.38 5.36 -18.98
C THR A 236 -31.50 6.34 -19.78
N SER A 237 -30.96 5.91 -20.93
CA SER A 237 -30.11 6.74 -21.76
C SER A 237 -30.36 6.48 -23.26
N ALA A 238 -30.37 7.53 -24.07
CA ALA A 238 -30.55 7.47 -25.51
C ALA A 238 -29.58 8.38 -26.26
N THR A 239 -29.21 8.01 -27.48
CA THR A 239 -28.54 8.91 -28.44
C THR A 239 -29.43 9.13 -29.65
N VAL A 240 -29.46 10.35 -30.17
CA VAL A 240 -30.25 10.73 -31.35
C VAL A 240 -29.32 11.15 -32.48
N SER A 241 -29.60 10.70 -33.70
CA SER A 241 -28.88 11.14 -34.90
C SER A 241 -29.83 11.37 -36.07
N PHE A 242 -29.45 12.24 -37.00
CA PHE A 242 -30.16 12.51 -38.25
C PHE A 242 -29.28 13.32 -39.23
N SER A 243 -29.60 13.27 -40.51
CA SER A 243 -29.08 14.16 -41.54
C SER A 243 -30.07 15.29 -41.81
N TYR A 244 -29.59 16.50 -42.03
CA TYR A 244 -30.46 17.65 -42.28
C TYR A 244 -29.86 18.71 -43.19
N SER A 245 -30.72 19.56 -43.72
CA SER A 245 -30.34 20.81 -44.37
C SER A 245 -31.36 21.89 -44.04
N TYR A 246 -30.92 23.13 -43.88
CA TYR A 246 -31.75 24.32 -43.67
C TYR A 246 -31.09 25.50 -44.38
N ASP A 247 -31.86 26.28 -45.12
CA ASP A 247 -31.38 27.45 -45.87
C ASP A 247 -32.36 28.59 -45.68
N ASP A 248 -31.85 29.70 -45.15
CA ASP A 248 -32.62 30.88 -44.82
C ASP A 248 -32.61 31.87 -46.00
N TYR A 249 -33.75 32.50 -46.28
CA TYR A 249 -33.80 33.56 -47.28
C TYR A 249 -33.48 34.88 -46.59
N SER A 250 -32.24 35.34 -46.77
CA SER A 250 -31.46 36.32 -45.98
C SER A 250 -32.04 37.72 -45.67
N SER A 251 -33.35 37.91 -45.54
CA SER A 251 -33.98 39.21 -45.23
C SER A 251 -34.95 39.20 -44.05
N ASP A 252 -35.26 38.06 -43.42
CA ASP A 252 -36.17 38.00 -42.27
C ASP A 252 -35.55 37.26 -41.08
N ALA A 253 -35.30 37.98 -39.97
CA ALA A 253 -34.65 37.41 -38.78
C ALA A 253 -35.56 36.48 -37.95
N THR A 254 -36.74 36.13 -38.46
CA THR A 254 -37.75 35.34 -37.72
C THR A 254 -37.77 33.85 -38.09
N ASP A 255 -37.02 33.44 -39.11
CA ASP A 255 -37.01 32.08 -39.62
C ASP A 255 -36.03 31.18 -38.82
N SER A 256 -36.43 29.94 -38.55
CA SER A 256 -35.60 28.99 -37.78
C SER A 256 -35.94 27.52 -38.03
N PHE A 257 -34.94 26.67 -37.79
CA PHE A 257 -35.07 25.23 -37.77
C PHE A 257 -34.63 24.65 -36.41
N VAL A 258 -35.55 23.96 -35.75
CA VAL A 258 -35.37 23.43 -34.40
C VAL A 258 -35.67 21.93 -34.37
N ALA A 259 -34.71 21.12 -33.93
CA ALA A 259 -34.90 19.71 -33.67
C ALA A 259 -34.94 19.46 -32.15
N THR A 260 -35.95 18.75 -31.65
CA THR A 260 -36.10 18.45 -30.22
C THR A 260 -36.37 16.97 -29.99
N LEU A 261 -35.85 16.42 -28.90
CA LEU A 261 -36.34 15.16 -28.32
C LEU A 261 -37.50 15.50 -27.38
N TYR A 262 -38.68 14.99 -27.69
CA TYR A 262 -39.91 15.23 -26.95
C TYR A 262 -40.37 13.94 -26.26
N ASN A 263 -40.73 14.03 -24.98
CA ASN A 263 -41.33 12.92 -24.25
C ASN A 263 -42.85 12.99 -24.39
N GLU A 264 -43.41 12.07 -25.16
CA GLU A 264 -44.85 11.99 -25.43
C GLU A 264 -45.63 11.59 -24.17
N THR A 265 -45.02 10.81 -23.28
CA THR A 265 -45.66 10.39 -22.02
C THR A 265 -45.84 11.57 -21.05
N THR A 266 -44.83 12.43 -20.93
CA THR A 266 -44.89 13.59 -20.01
C THR A 266 -45.28 14.89 -20.69
N SER A 267 -45.42 14.89 -22.02
CA SER A 267 -45.70 16.09 -22.83
C SER A 267 -44.69 17.22 -22.62
N THR A 268 -43.40 16.89 -22.57
CA THR A 268 -42.32 17.88 -22.35
C THR A 268 -41.17 17.71 -23.34
N VAL A 269 -40.51 18.82 -23.68
CA VAL A 269 -39.23 18.79 -24.38
C VAL A 269 -38.15 18.33 -23.41
N VAL A 270 -37.46 17.24 -23.75
CA VAL A 270 -36.38 16.67 -22.93
C VAL A 270 -35.03 17.27 -23.33
N SER A 271 -34.82 17.49 -24.62
CA SER A 271 -33.58 18.08 -25.12
C SER A 271 -33.83 18.83 -26.43
N THR A 272 -33.23 20.01 -26.57
CA THR A 272 -33.10 20.70 -27.85
C THR A 272 -31.82 20.22 -28.52
N LEU A 273 -31.98 19.50 -29.63
CA LEU A 273 -30.90 18.86 -30.38
C LEU A 273 -30.23 19.86 -31.32
N ILE A 274 -31.04 20.64 -32.04
CA ILE A 274 -30.59 21.72 -32.92
C ILE A 274 -31.53 22.91 -32.73
N ASN A 275 -30.98 24.12 -32.79
CA ASN A 275 -31.72 25.37 -32.87
C ASN A 275 -30.87 26.35 -33.71
N THR A 276 -31.21 26.49 -35.00
CA THR A 276 -30.47 27.36 -35.93
C THR A 276 -31.41 28.30 -36.66
N SER A 277 -30.95 29.53 -36.85
CA SER A 277 -31.54 30.52 -37.77
C SER A 277 -30.57 30.90 -38.88
N ALA A 278 -29.45 30.18 -39.01
CA ALA A 278 -28.45 30.36 -40.05
C ALA A 278 -28.38 29.13 -40.95
N ASP A 279 -27.94 29.33 -42.19
CA ASP A 279 -27.79 28.30 -43.20
C ASP A 279 -26.95 27.12 -42.69
N ALA A 280 -27.50 25.93 -42.87
CA ALA A 280 -26.92 24.66 -42.46
C ALA A 280 -27.16 23.65 -43.58
N ILE A 281 -26.28 23.61 -44.57
CA ILE A 281 -26.47 22.81 -45.79
C ILE A 281 -25.80 21.45 -45.66
N SER A 282 -26.54 20.36 -45.93
CA SER A 282 -26.04 18.99 -46.02
C SER A 282 -25.22 18.52 -44.81
N LEU A 283 -25.77 18.67 -43.60
CA LEU A 283 -25.10 18.27 -42.36
C LEU A 283 -25.65 16.96 -41.79
N SER A 284 -24.91 16.38 -40.85
CA SER A 284 -25.35 15.27 -40.00
C SER A 284 -25.15 15.63 -38.53
N TYR A 285 -26.08 15.20 -37.69
CA TYR A 285 -26.09 15.45 -36.26
C TYR A 285 -26.11 14.13 -35.48
N THR A 286 -25.36 14.08 -34.38
CA THR A 286 -25.40 13.01 -33.38
C THR A 286 -25.30 13.64 -32.00
N SER A 287 -26.26 13.36 -31.12
CA SER A 287 -26.25 13.87 -29.75
C SER A 287 -25.26 13.13 -28.86
N ALA A 288 -24.82 13.80 -27.79
CA ALA A 288 -24.33 13.07 -26.61
C ALA A 288 -25.45 12.20 -25.99
N ALA A 289 -25.09 11.37 -25.01
CA ALA A 289 -26.07 10.56 -24.28
C ALA A 289 -27.09 11.46 -23.55
N ILE A 290 -28.37 11.30 -23.88
CA ILE A 290 -29.50 12.01 -23.28
C ILE A 290 -30.16 11.12 -22.25
N THR A 291 -30.40 11.63 -21.04
CA THR A 291 -31.14 10.92 -20.01
C THR A 291 -32.61 10.80 -20.39
N VAL A 292 -33.12 9.57 -20.43
CA VAL A 292 -34.52 9.23 -20.70
C VAL A 292 -35.06 8.35 -19.57
N ILE A 293 -36.38 8.17 -19.52
CA ILE A 293 -37.04 7.33 -18.52
C ILE A 293 -37.47 6.05 -19.22
N SER A 294 -36.97 4.91 -18.76
CA SER A 294 -37.34 3.60 -19.30
C SER A 294 -38.86 3.40 -19.20
N GLY A 295 -39.47 2.93 -20.28
CA GLY A 295 -40.92 2.74 -20.41
C GLY A 295 -41.67 3.95 -21.01
N ASN A 296 -41.11 5.16 -20.99
CA ASN A 296 -41.73 6.32 -21.63
C ASN A 296 -41.57 6.27 -23.16
N THR A 297 -42.49 6.94 -23.85
CA THR A 297 -42.48 7.11 -25.31
C THR A 297 -41.92 8.47 -25.71
N TYR A 298 -41.09 8.48 -26.75
CA TYR A 298 -40.37 9.67 -27.23
C TYR A 298 -40.57 9.90 -28.72
N SER A 299 -40.55 11.15 -29.16
CA SER A 299 -40.48 11.50 -30.57
C SER A 299 -39.38 12.53 -30.82
N ILE A 300 -38.88 12.57 -32.05
CA ILE A 300 -37.96 13.60 -32.50
C ILE A 300 -38.78 14.56 -33.35
N ARG A 301 -38.80 15.84 -32.96
CA ARG A 301 -39.64 16.86 -33.60
C ARG A 301 -38.78 17.88 -34.31
N PHE A 302 -38.96 17.99 -35.62
CA PHE A 302 -38.29 18.94 -36.51
C PHE A 302 -39.25 20.07 -36.85
N LYS A 303 -39.11 21.18 -36.14
CA LYS A 303 -39.91 22.39 -36.33
C LYS A 303 -39.19 23.30 -37.31
N TYR A 304 -39.86 23.58 -38.42
CA TYR A 304 -39.52 24.66 -39.32
C TYR A 304 -40.42 25.85 -39.01
N THR A 305 -39.84 27.04 -38.95
CA THR A 305 -40.55 28.30 -38.81
C THR A 305 -40.02 29.20 -39.89
N GLY A 306 -40.89 29.63 -40.81
CA GLY A 306 -40.46 30.55 -41.84
C GLY A 306 -41.55 31.09 -42.75
N ASN A 307 -41.32 32.30 -43.25
CA ASN A 307 -42.16 32.94 -44.26
C ASN A 307 -41.28 33.44 -45.41
N GLY A 308 -41.14 32.61 -46.45
CA GLY A 308 -40.29 32.93 -47.60
C GLY A 308 -38.84 32.45 -47.50
N ALA A 309 -38.46 31.65 -46.49
CA ALA A 309 -37.19 30.91 -46.50
C ALA A 309 -37.15 29.76 -47.52
N TRP A 310 -35.94 29.33 -47.88
CA TRP A 310 -35.69 28.33 -48.92
C TRP A 310 -36.13 26.92 -48.53
N GLY A 311 -36.11 26.60 -47.23
CA GLY A 311 -36.71 25.39 -46.68
C GLY A 311 -35.81 24.57 -45.77
N ALA A 312 -36.23 23.35 -45.48
CA ALA A 312 -35.46 22.36 -44.72
C ALA A 312 -35.64 20.96 -45.28
N SER A 313 -34.64 20.10 -45.06
CA SER A 313 -34.73 18.67 -45.35
C SER A 313 -34.16 17.85 -44.20
N VAL A 314 -34.73 16.68 -43.94
CA VAL A 314 -34.33 15.75 -42.86
C VAL A 314 -34.40 14.33 -43.35
N ASP A 315 -33.42 13.52 -42.94
CA ASP A 315 -33.33 12.11 -43.27
C ASP A 315 -32.49 11.33 -42.24
N ASN A 316 -32.43 10.00 -42.35
CA ASN A 316 -31.60 9.11 -41.54
C ASN A 316 -31.79 9.32 -40.04
N VAL A 317 -33.03 9.57 -39.61
CA VAL A 317 -33.38 9.83 -38.22
C VAL A 317 -33.27 8.54 -37.42
N SER A 318 -32.51 8.55 -36.33
CA SER A 318 -32.32 7.38 -35.48
C SER A 318 -32.28 7.78 -34.01
N ILE A 319 -32.91 6.97 -33.16
CA ILE A 319 -32.73 6.98 -31.72
C ILE A 319 -32.27 5.60 -31.25
N THR A 320 -31.16 5.56 -30.54
CA THR A 320 -30.62 4.32 -29.96
C THR A 320 -30.72 4.41 -28.45
N PHE A 321 -31.48 3.50 -27.83
CA PHE A 321 -31.52 3.36 -26.38
C PHE A 321 -30.34 2.49 -25.93
N ALA A 322 -29.59 2.98 -24.95
CA ALA A 322 -28.42 2.27 -24.42
C ALA A 322 -28.84 0.89 -23.89
N THR A 323 -27.96 -0.10 -23.98
CA THR A 323 -28.19 -1.42 -23.38
C THR A 323 -28.22 -1.26 -21.86
N GLY A 324 -29.32 -1.65 -21.21
CA GLY A 324 -29.28 -1.87 -19.77
C GLY A 324 -28.24 -2.95 -19.47
N ASN A 325 -27.29 -2.68 -18.58
CA ASN A 325 -26.39 -3.71 -18.06
C ASN A 325 -27.21 -4.73 -17.27
N GLY A 326 -27.81 -5.71 -17.94
CA GLY A 326 -28.33 -6.90 -17.31
C GLY A 326 -27.16 -7.67 -16.71
N ALA A 327 -26.87 -7.47 -15.42
CA ALA A 327 -25.82 -8.21 -14.75
C ALA A 327 -26.13 -9.72 -14.86
N ALA A 328 -25.21 -10.50 -15.41
CA ALA A 328 -25.38 -11.94 -15.60
C ALA A 328 -25.55 -12.71 -14.28
N LEU A 329 -25.07 -12.14 -13.18
CA LEU A 329 -25.14 -12.71 -11.85
C LEU A 329 -25.37 -11.59 -10.83
N LYS A 330 -26.42 -11.71 -10.03
CA LYS A 330 -26.67 -10.87 -8.85
C LYS A 330 -26.64 -11.75 -7.61
N ILE A 331 -25.66 -11.52 -6.74
CA ILE A 331 -25.55 -12.18 -5.44
C ILE A 331 -26.16 -11.25 -4.39
N VAL A 332 -27.09 -11.76 -3.57
CA VAL A 332 -27.79 -11.01 -2.53
C VAL A 332 -27.72 -11.83 -1.25
N ASP A 333 -27.13 -11.27 -0.20
CA ASP A 333 -27.05 -11.90 1.13
C ASP A 333 -27.66 -11.03 2.24
N GLY A 334 -28.23 -9.87 1.88
CA GLY A 334 -28.80 -8.89 2.80
C GLY A 334 -27.83 -7.78 3.24
N SER A 335 -26.53 -7.93 2.98
CA SER A 335 -25.48 -6.95 3.33
C SER A 335 -24.81 -6.28 2.13
N GLN A 336 -25.22 -6.64 0.91
CA GLN A 336 -24.79 -5.96 -0.31
C GLN A 336 -25.16 -4.47 -0.31
N ALA A 337 -24.21 -3.59 -0.66
CA ALA A 337 -24.43 -2.15 -0.76
C ALA A 337 -23.70 -1.56 -1.98
N ALA A 338 -24.08 -0.34 -2.39
CA ALA A 338 -23.41 0.36 -3.48
C ALA A 338 -21.91 0.56 -3.14
N GLY A 339 -21.04 0.30 -4.11
CA GLY A 339 -19.60 0.38 -3.90
C GLY A 339 -19.06 -0.71 -2.96
N LYS A 340 -19.65 -1.90 -2.94
CA LYS A 340 -19.10 -3.12 -2.31
C LYS A 340 -18.79 -4.19 -3.37
N VAL A 341 -17.74 -4.98 -3.15
CA VAL A 341 -17.39 -6.18 -3.92
C VAL A 341 -17.35 -7.39 -3.00
N LEU A 342 -17.62 -8.57 -3.54
CA LEU A 342 -17.55 -9.83 -2.80
C LEU A 342 -16.08 -10.29 -2.72
N THR A 343 -15.55 -10.43 -1.51
CA THR A 343 -14.15 -10.86 -1.25
C THR A 343 -14.12 -12.13 -0.40
N SER A 344 -13.16 -13.02 -0.67
CA SER A 344 -12.99 -14.29 0.06
C SER A 344 -11.85 -14.19 1.09
N ASP A 345 -12.02 -14.80 2.27
CA ASP A 345 -10.95 -14.98 3.26
C ASP A 345 -10.07 -16.21 2.97
N ALA A 346 -9.05 -16.45 3.81
CA ALA A 346 -8.14 -17.59 3.66
C ALA A 346 -8.81 -18.98 3.82
N SER A 347 -10.03 -19.01 4.37
CA SER A 347 -10.84 -20.22 4.52
C SER A 347 -11.87 -20.38 3.40
N GLY A 348 -11.95 -19.44 2.46
CA GLY A 348 -12.93 -19.44 1.38
C GLY A 348 -14.25 -18.75 1.68
N ASN A 349 -14.44 -18.13 2.85
CA ASN A 349 -15.70 -17.46 3.19
C ASN A 349 -15.79 -16.12 2.47
N ALA A 350 -16.90 -15.89 1.77
CA ALA A 350 -17.14 -14.66 1.02
C ALA A 350 -17.90 -13.63 1.88
N SER A 351 -17.48 -12.36 1.83
CA SER A 351 -18.18 -11.23 2.47
C SER A 351 -18.09 -9.96 1.61
N TRP A 352 -19.06 -9.04 1.78
CA TRP A 352 -19.07 -7.76 1.05
C TRP A 352 -18.12 -6.74 1.69
N ALA A 353 -17.00 -6.48 1.02
CA ALA A 353 -16.06 -5.43 1.37
C ALA A 353 -16.27 -4.21 0.46
N PRO A 354 -15.88 -2.97 0.85
CA PRO A 354 -15.80 -1.84 -0.07
C PRO A 354 -15.18 -2.26 -1.40
N ALA A 355 -15.79 -1.84 -2.51
CA ALA A 355 -15.23 -1.83 -3.84
C ALA A 355 -14.02 -0.90 -3.78
N SER A 356 -12.91 -1.45 -3.31
CA SER A 356 -11.63 -0.77 -3.36
C SER A 356 -11.32 -0.58 -4.85
N PRO A 357 -11.17 0.65 -5.36
CA PRO A 357 -10.63 0.85 -6.70
C PRO A 357 -9.23 0.26 -6.64
N GLY A 358 -9.07 -0.98 -7.14
CA GLY A 358 -7.94 -1.86 -6.87
C GLY A 358 -6.95 -1.27 -5.88
N THR A 359 -7.16 -1.47 -4.57
CA THR A 359 -6.04 -1.20 -3.68
C THR A 359 -5.07 -2.34 -3.91
N VAL A 360 -4.26 -2.17 -4.95
CA VAL A 360 -2.88 -2.58 -4.89
C VAL A 360 -2.34 -1.98 -3.59
N TYR A 361 -2.26 -2.78 -2.53
CA TYR A 361 -1.27 -2.49 -1.50
C TYR A 361 0.07 -3.01 -2.00
N THR A 362 0.60 -2.34 -3.01
CA THR A 362 2.04 -2.11 -3.04
C THR A 362 2.22 -0.66 -2.64
N PHE A 363 2.73 -0.43 -1.43
CA PHE A 363 3.83 0.53 -1.38
C PHE A 363 5.10 -0.27 -1.67
N THR A 364 5.24 -0.74 -2.91
CA THR A 364 6.55 -0.90 -3.51
C THR A 364 6.97 0.52 -3.84
N ASN A 365 7.39 1.22 -2.77
CA ASN A 365 7.82 2.61 -2.71
C ASN A 365 6.76 3.66 -3.05
N GLY A 366 6.13 4.25 -2.02
CA GLY A 366 5.51 5.59 -2.04
C GLY A 366 6.54 6.70 -2.27
N LEU A 367 7.34 6.54 -3.32
CA LEU A 367 8.40 7.40 -3.77
C LEU A 367 8.15 7.64 -5.25
N THR A 368 7.34 8.64 -5.61
CA THR A 368 7.22 9.02 -7.01
C THR A 368 8.48 9.79 -7.40
N GLU A 369 9.32 9.20 -8.25
CA GLU A 369 10.39 9.94 -8.90
C GLU A 369 9.78 10.85 -9.96
N THR A 370 9.57 12.11 -9.59
CA THR A 370 9.35 13.16 -10.58
C THR A 370 10.70 13.85 -10.80
N SER A 371 11.40 13.41 -11.86
CA SER A 371 12.64 13.99 -12.36
C SER A 371 13.70 14.27 -11.28
N ALA A 372 14.35 13.18 -10.83
CA ALA A 372 15.50 13.14 -9.92
C ALA A 372 15.27 13.41 -8.42
N ALA A 373 14.02 13.50 -7.94
CA ALA A 373 13.74 13.56 -6.52
C ALA A 373 12.48 12.78 -6.11
N VAL A 374 12.57 12.19 -4.92
CA VAL A 374 11.52 11.42 -4.26
C VAL A 374 10.96 12.25 -3.10
N LYS A 375 9.62 12.42 -3.01
CA LYS A 375 8.94 13.21 -1.96
C LYS A 375 7.77 12.45 -1.35
N LEU A 376 7.51 12.68 -0.06
CA LEU A 376 6.21 12.38 0.57
C LEU A 376 5.22 13.49 0.14
N GLY A 377 4.07 13.13 -0.42
CA GLY A 377 3.07 14.09 -0.92
C GLY A 377 1.95 14.39 0.09
N GLY A 378 1.48 15.65 0.14
CA GLY A 378 0.25 16.07 0.84
C GLY A 378 0.41 16.58 2.29
N THR A 379 -0.68 17.08 2.88
CA THR A 379 -0.77 17.47 4.30
C THR A 379 -0.98 16.23 5.16
N LEU A 380 -0.01 15.90 6.02
CA LEU A 380 -0.12 14.80 6.97
C LEU A 380 -1.10 15.19 8.09
N THR A 381 -2.25 14.52 8.18
CA THR A 381 -3.28 14.78 9.19
C THR A 381 -3.15 13.92 10.44
N GLY A 382 -2.09 13.11 10.54
CA GLY A 382 -1.79 12.23 11.68
C GLY A 382 -0.30 11.89 11.79
N ALA A 383 0.10 11.30 12.92
CA ALA A 383 1.47 10.87 13.17
C ALA A 383 1.89 9.80 12.14
N THR A 384 3.04 9.99 11.49
CA THR A 384 3.55 9.12 10.43
C THR A 384 4.92 8.59 10.82
N THR A 385 5.09 7.26 10.77
CA THR A 385 6.35 6.58 11.06
C THR A 385 6.85 5.89 9.79
N ILE A 386 8.13 6.04 9.46
CA ILE A 386 8.80 5.27 8.40
C ILE A 386 9.68 4.23 9.08
N ASP A 387 9.27 2.97 9.00
CA ASP A 387 10.03 1.82 9.49
C ASP A 387 10.87 1.23 8.36
N PHE A 388 12.19 1.14 8.57
CA PHE A 388 13.13 0.58 7.60
C PHE A 388 13.39 -0.92 7.83
N ASN A 389 12.69 -1.55 8.78
CA ASN A 389 12.70 -2.99 9.05
C ASN A 389 14.13 -3.55 9.25
N GLY A 390 14.94 -2.83 10.03
CA GLY A 390 16.34 -3.17 10.31
C GLY A 390 17.35 -2.81 9.21
N ASN A 391 16.92 -2.16 8.12
CA ASN A 391 17.83 -1.70 7.06
C ASN A 391 18.29 -0.25 7.28
N ASN A 392 19.50 0.04 6.83
CA ASN A 392 20.05 1.38 6.87
C ASN A 392 19.44 2.29 5.78
N LEU A 393 19.04 3.49 6.16
CA LEU A 393 18.75 4.56 5.20
C LEU A 393 20.08 5.13 4.67
N GLN A 394 20.48 4.72 3.47
CA GLN A 394 21.67 5.24 2.80
C GLN A 394 21.29 6.35 1.81
N MET A 395 21.64 7.60 2.12
CA MET A 395 21.43 8.75 1.22
C MET A 395 22.74 9.11 0.51
N LEU A 396 23.08 8.39 -0.57
CA LEU A 396 24.24 8.72 -1.39
C LEU A 396 23.91 9.81 -2.42
N ARG A 397 24.81 10.78 -2.60
CA ARG A 397 24.73 11.78 -3.67
C ARG A 397 26.08 11.89 -4.35
N SER A 398 26.08 11.98 -5.68
CA SER A 398 27.30 12.10 -6.49
C SER A 398 27.93 13.51 -6.44
N THR A 399 27.19 14.57 -6.09
CA THR A 399 27.75 15.94 -5.98
C THR A 399 26.92 16.88 -5.07
N GLY A 400 27.46 17.24 -3.90
CA GLY A 400 27.53 18.65 -3.44
C GLY A 400 26.31 19.41 -2.92
N LYS A 401 25.16 18.82 -2.54
CA LYS A 401 24.10 19.56 -1.82
C LYS A 401 23.58 18.82 -0.59
N TYR A 402 23.31 19.57 0.47
CA TYR A 402 22.90 19.13 1.81
C TYR A 402 21.51 18.50 1.86
N PHE A 403 21.28 17.64 2.85
CA PHE A 403 19.94 17.17 3.24
C PHE A 403 19.22 18.33 3.95
N GLN A 404 18.22 18.92 3.31
CA GLN A 404 17.39 20.00 3.88
C GLN A 404 16.12 19.39 4.49
N VAL A 405 15.96 19.53 5.80
CA VAL A 405 14.66 19.40 6.49
C VAL A 405 14.35 20.79 7.03
N GLY A 406 13.54 21.55 6.30
CA GLY A 406 13.19 22.92 6.66
C GLY A 406 12.55 23.68 5.50
N GLN A 407 11.54 24.50 5.80
CA GLN A 407 10.81 25.32 4.85
C GLN A 407 11.76 26.31 4.16
N ALA A 408 11.56 26.54 2.86
CA ALA A 408 12.31 27.53 2.11
C ALA A 408 12.05 28.94 2.65
N ALA A 409 13.08 29.51 3.31
CA ALA A 409 13.38 30.93 3.52
C ALA A 409 13.66 31.30 5.00
N LEU A 410 14.85 30.98 5.50
CA LEU A 410 15.51 31.79 6.55
C LEU A 410 17.02 31.90 6.26
N PRO A 411 17.68 33.04 6.57
CA PRO A 411 19.03 33.37 6.07
C PRO A 411 20.19 32.74 6.85
N SER A 412 19.92 31.87 7.83
CA SER A 412 20.94 31.37 8.75
C SER A 412 20.86 29.85 8.85
N ASN A 413 21.87 29.18 8.29
CA ASN A 413 21.97 27.74 8.23
C ASN A 413 22.26 27.12 9.60
N TYR A 414 21.22 26.67 10.31
CA TYR A 414 21.37 25.71 11.41
C TYR A 414 20.29 24.65 11.31
N ALA A 415 20.71 23.38 11.35
CA ALA A 415 19.82 22.26 11.58
C ALA A 415 19.63 22.13 13.10
N THR A 416 18.50 22.62 13.62
CA THR A 416 18.12 22.38 15.00
C THR A 416 17.48 21.00 15.11
N ILE A 417 18.28 20.01 15.53
CA ILE A 417 17.77 18.70 15.93
C ILE A 417 17.46 18.81 17.42
N GLN A 418 16.25 19.25 17.76
CA GLN A 418 15.78 19.29 19.15
C GLN A 418 15.17 17.94 19.51
N GLY A 419 15.74 17.29 20.52
CA GLY A 419 15.08 16.19 21.23
C GLY A 419 15.29 14.78 20.68
N SER A 420 16.21 14.54 19.76
CA SER A 420 16.60 13.17 19.40
C SER A 420 17.96 12.81 20.01
N THR A 421 17.93 12.02 21.06
CA THR A 421 19.01 11.09 21.38
C THR A 421 19.17 10.17 20.17
N PHE A 422 20.31 10.23 19.48
CA PHE A 422 20.69 9.17 18.55
C PHE A 422 21.01 7.95 19.42
N ILE A 423 20.05 7.03 19.55
CA ILE A 423 20.27 5.73 20.19
C ILE A 423 20.60 4.76 19.07
N ASP A 424 21.86 4.37 18.94
CA ASP A 424 22.24 3.23 18.11
C ASP A 424 22.01 1.93 18.89
N GLY A 425 21.35 0.98 18.24
CA GLY A 425 21.06 -0.34 18.79
C GLY A 425 22.32 -1.18 18.85
N ALA A 426 22.88 -1.32 20.05
CA ALA A 426 23.77 -2.37 20.53
C ALA A 426 24.53 -3.22 19.48
N ASP A 427 25.85 -2.99 19.37
CA ASP A 427 26.81 -4.08 19.22
C ASP A 427 27.60 -4.23 20.54
N SER A 428 27.77 -5.48 20.96
CA SER A 428 28.11 -5.87 22.33
C SER A 428 29.54 -5.59 22.79
N ASN A 429 30.39 -4.87 22.04
CA ASN A 429 31.81 -4.72 22.42
C ASN A 429 32.51 -3.38 22.13
N ASN A 430 31.86 -2.33 21.60
CA ASN A 430 32.35 -0.95 21.69
C ASN A 430 31.39 0.04 21.01
N THR A 431 30.59 0.74 21.80
CA THR A 431 29.79 1.88 21.35
C THR A 431 30.73 3.03 20.99
N ARG A 432 30.86 3.37 19.71
CA ARG A 432 31.57 4.59 19.28
C ARG A 432 30.53 5.66 18.94
N ASP A 433 30.18 6.46 19.93
CA ASP A 433 29.35 7.65 19.74
C ASP A 433 30.21 8.78 19.15
N VAL A 434 30.10 9.02 17.84
CA VAL A 434 30.79 10.16 17.19
C VAL A 434 29.86 11.37 17.18
N VAL A 435 30.09 12.30 18.11
CA VAL A 435 29.45 13.63 18.11
C VAL A 435 30.53 14.70 17.91
N ALA A 436 30.86 15.00 16.65
CA ALA A 436 31.45 16.29 16.29
C ALA A 436 31.31 16.56 14.78
N LEU A 437 30.75 17.72 14.44
CA LEU A 437 30.74 18.25 13.08
C LEU A 437 32.16 18.69 12.71
N PHE A 438 32.91 17.87 11.98
CA PHE A 438 34.19 18.29 11.39
C PHE A 438 33.93 19.19 10.19
N ASN A 439 34.11 20.50 10.34
CA ASN A 439 34.18 21.37 9.17
C ASN A 439 35.53 21.13 8.48
N LYS A 440 35.54 20.95 7.14
CA LYS A 440 36.78 20.80 6.37
C LYS A 440 37.45 22.17 6.27
N GLY A 441 38.19 22.56 7.31
CA GLY A 441 39.09 23.70 7.27
C GLY A 441 40.19 23.46 6.23
N GLY A 442 40.56 24.48 5.45
CA GLY A 442 41.70 24.44 4.54
C GLY A 442 43.04 24.33 5.28
N GLY A 443 44.16 24.66 4.62
CA GLY A 443 45.56 24.47 5.06
C GLY A 443 46.01 25.12 6.39
N SER A 444 45.09 25.51 7.26
CA SER A 444 45.33 26.03 8.62
C SER A 444 44.71 25.16 9.72
N GLY A 445 44.15 23.99 9.39
CA GLY A 445 43.65 23.02 10.36
C GLY A 445 42.17 23.16 10.71
N THR A 446 41.62 22.13 11.35
CA THR A 446 40.24 22.06 11.84
C THR A 446 40.19 22.58 13.26
N THR A 447 39.36 23.58 13.53
CA THR A 447 39.15 24.12 14.89
C THR A 447 37.89 23.51 15.50
N THR A 448 38.03 22.90 16.67
CA THR A 448 36.90 22.49 17.53
C THR A 448 36.83 23.46 18.69
N PHE A 449 35.70 24.17 18.85
CA PHE A 449 35.46 25.01 20.03
C PHE A 449 34.72 24.17 21.07
N LEU A 450 35.33 24.04 22.24
CA LEU A 450 34.66 23.64 23.47
C LEU A 450 34.64 24.90 24.34
N GLY A 451 33.46 25.37 24.72
CA GLY A 451 33.30 26.49 25.62
C GLY A 451 33.93 26.22 26.99
N SER A 452 33.95 27.23 27.86
CA SER A 452 34.65 27.22 29.16
C SER A 452 34.18 26.14 30.16
N ILE A 453 33.14 25.35 29.84
CA ILE A 453 32.57 24.28 30.70
C ILE A 453 32.15 23.03 29.90
N GLU A 454 32.78 22.74 28.76
CA GLU A 454 32.48 21.52 27.97
C GLU A 454 33.60 20.48 28.10
N TYR A 455 33.22 19.23 28.41
CA TYR A 455 34.13 18.11 28.60
C TYR A 455 33.97 17.11 27.45
N ILE A 456 35.09 16.61 26.92
CA ILE A 456 35.10 15.40 26.09
C ILE A 456 35.19 14.23 27.06
N THR A 457 34.17 13.36 27.06
CA THR A 457 34.20 12.08 27.78
C THR A 457 34.61 10.96 26.83
N ASP A 458 35.72 10.32 27.15
CA ASP A 458 36.25 9.12 26.48
C ASP A 458 35.82 7.84 27.23
N GLY A 459 35.84 6.70 26.51
CA GLY A 459 35.62 5.34 27.00
C GLY A 459 36.76 4.81 27.88
N ILE A 460 37.19 3.55 27.67
CA ILE A 460 38.02 2.79 28.63
C ILE A 460 39.52 3.18 28.67
N THR A 461 39.82 4.49 28.80
CA THR A 461 41.00 5.09 29.47
C THR A 461 42.06 5.85 28.64
N GLU A 462 41.86 6.19 27.36
CA GLU A 462 42.94 6.83 26.59
C GLU A 462 42.50 8.00 25.68
N PHE A 463 43.12 9.16 25.91
CA PHE A 463 43.04 10.32 25.04
C PHE A 463 44.32 10.44 24.20
N GLN A 464 44.21 10.21 22.89
CA GLN A 464 45.33 10.18 21.95
C GLN A 464 45.35 11.39 21.02
N PHE A 465 46.55 11.88 20.73
CA PHE A 465 46.80 12.91 19.72
C PHE A 465 47.85 12.43 18.72
N SER A 466 47.67 12.72 17.44
CA SER A 466 48.62 12.36 16.38
C SER A 466 49.72 13.40 16.15
N ASP A 467 49.64 14.55 16.83
CA ASP A 467 50.55 15.70 16.67
C ASP A 467 50.82 16.35 18.03
N ASN A 468 51.72 17.34 18.06
CA ASN A 468 52.11 18.06 19.28
C ASN A 468 50.92 18.76 19.95
N VAL A 469 50.81 18.58 21.27
CA VAL A 469 49.88 19.35 22.11
C VAL A 469 50.58 20.66 22.53
N CYS A 470 50.24 21.77 21.89
CA CYS A 470 50.78 23.10 22.20
C CYS A 470 49.70 24.05 22.75
N PRO A 471 50.05 24.96 23.67
CA PRO A 471 49.13 26.00 24.09
C PRO A 471 48.85 26.99 22.95
N ALA A 472 47.64 27.53 22.90
CA ALA A 472 47.25 28.50 21.87
C ALA A 472 47.97 29.87 22.02
N SER A 473 48.57 30.14 23.17
CA SER A 473 49.39 31.33 23.42
C SER A 473 50.63 30.97 24.22
N ASP A 474 51.74 31.63 23.90
CA ASP A 474 53.04 31.40 24.54
C ASP A 474 53.05 31.92 25.99
N ASN A 475 53.69 31.18 26.89
CA ASN A 475 53.92 31.51 28.31
C ASN A 475 52.66 31.98 29.11
N SER A 476 51.47 31.50 28.77
CA SER A 476 50.20 32.01 29.34
C SER A 476 49.36 30.99 30.12
N VAL A 477 49.58 29.69 29.89
CA VAL A 477 48.80 28.60 30.48
C VAL A 477 49.71 27.50 31.03
N SER A 478 49.28 26.87 32.12
CA SER A 478 50.00 25.78 32.78
C SER A 478 49.37 24.42 32.49
N LEU A 479 50.18 23.37 32.45
CA LEU A 479 49.70 21.99 32.43
C LEU A 479 49.41 21.52 33.87
N GLY A 480 48.14 21.58 34.27
CA GLY A 480 47.71 21.34 35.66
C GLY A 480 47.81 22.60 36.55
N ARG A 481 47.36 22.49 37.81
CA ARG A 481 47.38 23.62 38.78
C ARG A 481 47.40 23.18 40.25
N LEU A 482 48.01 24.02 41.09
CA LEU A 482 47.88 23.99 42.55
C LEU A 482 46.94 25.12 43.00
N GLY A 483 45.86 24.75 43.67
CA GLY A 483 44.84 25.64 44.24
C GLY A 483 44.93 25.78 45.77
N THR A 484 44.04 26.57 46.35
CA THR A 484 43.97 26.83 47.80
C THR A 484 43.42 25.66 48.60
N THR A 485 42.46 24.90 48.05
CA THR A 485 41.80 23.74 48.68
C THR A 485 41.35 22.74 47.60
N SER A 486 41.06 21.49 47.96
CA SER A 486 40.34 20.57 47.04
C SER A 486 38.95 21.15 46.71
N PRO A 487 38.45 21.07 45.46
CA PRO A 487 38.98 20.33 44.30
C PRO A 487 39.91 21.14 43.40
N PHE A 488 40.39 22.31 43.85
CA PHE A 488 41.13 23.24 42.99
C PHE A 488 42.56 22.79 42.64
N ASN A 489 43.07 21.73 43.28
CA ASN A 489 44.32 21.05 42.91
C ASN A 489 44.09 20.04 41.77
N LEU A 490 44.58 20.34 40.57
CA LEU A 490 44.49 19.46 39.40
C LEU A 490 45.90 19.10 38.95
N ARG A 491 46.52 18.19 39.69
CA ARG A 491 47.88 17.70 39.41
C ARG A 491 47.81 16.48 38.52
N TRP A 492 48.70 16.42 37.53
CA TRP A 492 48.99 15.18 36.82
C TRP A 492 49.74 14.25 37.76
N LYS A 493 49.34 12.96 37.79
CA LYS A 493 50.00 11.95 38.62
C LYS A 493 51.44 11.74 38.17
N GLU A 494 51.63 11.60 36.87
CA GLU A 494 52.94 11.38 36.24
C GLU A 494 52.95 11.89 34.79
N LEU A 495 54.17 12.14 34.28
CA LEU A 495 54.45 12.49 32.88
C LEU A 495 55.44 11.46 32.35
N VAL A 496 55.03 10.65 31.38
CA VAL A 496 55.90 9.66 30.75
C VAL A 496 56.46 10.24 29.46
N CYS A 497 57.76 10.56 29.46
CA CYS A 497 58.44 11.22 28.34
C CYS A 497 59.69 10.44 27.92
N VAL A 498 60.01 10.45 26.61
CA VAL A 498 61.27 9.88 26.09
C VAL A 498 62.47 10.74 26.46
N ASN A 499 62.32 12.07 26.47
CA ASN A 499 63.35 13.04 26.85
C ASN A 499 62.91 13.88 28.06
N GLY A 500 63.87 14.50 28.75
CA GLY A 500 63.59 15.42 29.87
C GLY A 500 62.93 16.72 29.43
N VAL A 501 62.30 17.42 30.37
CA VAL A 501 61.61 18.70 30.11
C VAL A 501 62.63 19.81 29.86
N ILE A 502 62.44 20.54 28.76
CA ILE A 502 63.27 21.70 28.41
C ILE A 502 62.77 22.93 29.18
N GLN A 503 63.64 23.54 30.01
CA GLN A 503 63.38 24.83 30.67
C GLN A 503 64.21 25.94 30.00
N THR A 504 63.55 26.91 29.37
CA THR A 504 64.21 28.01 28.68
C THR A 504 65.00 28.88 29.67
N SER A 505 66.30 29.04 29.45
CA SER A 505 67.24 29.66 30.39
C SER A 505 68.12 30.75 29.75
N ASP A 506 67.64 31.37 28.67
CA ASP A 506 68.36 32.38 27.88
C ASP A 506 68.67 33.65 28.68
N ALA A 507 69.91 34.17 28.59
CA ALA A 507 70.34 35.37 29.32
C ALA A 507 69.53 36.62 28.93
N ARG A 508 69.03 36.71 27.69
CA ARG A 508 68.24 37.85 27.19
C ARG A 508 66.86 37.97 27.85
N LEU A 509 66.37 36.88 28.43
CA LEU A 509 65.07 36.81 29.11
C LEU A 509 65.19 37.01 30.64
N LYS A 510 66.41 37.24 31.16
CA LYS A 510 66.69 37.34 32.59
C LYS A 510 67.18 38.74 32.97
N LYS A 511 66.88 39.14 34.20
CA LYS A 511 67.39 40.37 34.83
C LYS A 511 67.85 40.06 36.25
N ASP A 512 68.62 40.98 36.85
CA ASP A 512 69.10 40.88 38.23
C ASP A 512 69.90 39.60 38.54
N ILE A 513 70.72 39.15 37.58
CA ILE A 513 71.52 37.93 37.70
C ILE A 513 72.61 38.13 38.76
N LYS A 514 72.51 37.42 39.88
CA LYS A 514 73.48 37.43 41.00
C LYS A 514 74.06 36.04 41.22
N LYS A 515 75.28 35.98 41.76
CA LYS A 515 75.93 34.72 42.14
C LYS A 515 75.28 34.16 43.41
N ILE A 516 75.12 32.84 43.47
CA ILE A 516 74.62 32.14 44.67
C ILE A 516 75.71 32.15 45.75
N GLU A 517 75.37 32.64 46.94
CA GLU A 517 76.31 32.80 48.07
C GLU A 517 76.21 31.67 49.11
N TYR A 518 75.19 30.82 49.00
CA TYR A 518 74.95 29.66 49.86
C TYR A 518 75.11 28.34 49.10
N GLY A 519 75.38 27.25 49.82
CA GLY A 519 75.84 26.02 49.18
C GLY A 519 76.01 24.86 50.15
N LEU A 520 77.26 24.52 50.50
CA LEU A 520 77.58 23.29 51.22
C LEU A 520 76.93 23.23 52.59
N ASN A 521 76.96 24.34 53.33
CA ASN A 521 76.34 24.42 54.65
C ASN A 521 74.82 24.17 54.60
N GLU A 522 74.15 24.61 53.54
CA GLU A 522 72.71 24.47 53.35
C GLU A 522 72.38 23.05 52.87
N ILE A 523 73.14 22.52 51.91
CA ILE A 523 72.98 21.14 51.42
C ILE A 523 73.20 20.12 52.54
N LEU A 524 74.16 20.33 53.44
CA LEU A 524 74.40 19.45 54.59
C LEU A 524 73.26 19.48 55.63
N LYS A 525 72.45 20.54 55.67
CA LYS A 525 71.25 20.63 56.53
C LYS A 525 70.05 19.92 55.90
N LEU A 526 70.08 19.67 54.59
CA LEU A 526 68.99 18.98 53.91
C LEU A 526 68.87 17.56 54.42
N LYS A 527 67.62 17.10 54.55
CA LYS A 527 67.28 15.76 55.00
C LYS A 527 66.59 15.01 53.87
N PRO A 528 67.32 14.27 53.04
CA PRO A 528 66.71 13.34 52.11
C PRO A 528 65.90 12.32 52.91
N VAL A 529 64.65 12.10 52.52
CA VAL A 529 63.75 11.15 53.15
C VAL A 529 63.22 10.17 52.13
N THR A 530 62.99 8.94 52.58
CA THR A 530 62.11 8.01 51.86
C THR A 530 60.71 8.11 52.47
N PHE A 531 59.69 8.19 51.64
CA PHE A 531 58.31 8.30 52.11
C PHE A 531 57.36 7.51 51.21
N LYS A 532 56.19 7.19 51.78
CA LYS A 532 55.04 6.69 51.04
C LYS A 532 53.93 7.74 51.11
N TRP A 533 53.17 7.90 50.04
CA TRP A 533 52.04 8.82 50.05
C TRP A 533 50.95 8.33 51.01
N LYS A 534 50.41 9.24 51.83
CA LYS A 534 49.28 8.93 52.71
C LYS A 534 48.04 8.58 51.86
N ASP A 535 47.76 9.42 50.88
CA ASP A 535 46.74 9.19 49.86
C ASP A 535 47.44 8.96 48.53
N ASP A 536 47.37 7.73 48.03
CA ASP A 536 47.92 7.32 46.73
C ASP A 536 46.82 6.63 45.94
N PHE A 537 46.76 6.86 44.63
CA PHE A 537 45.66 6.40 43.80
C PHE A 537 46.18 5.71 42.54
N ALA A 538 45.71 4.49 42.28
CA ALA A 538 46.10 3.72 41.09
C ALA A 538 45.54 4.39 39.81
N GLU A 539 44.23 4.64 39.77
CA GLU A 539 43.51 5.34 38.71
C GLU A 539 42.22 5.94 39.30
N LYS A 540 41.69 7.05 38.74
CA LYS A 540 40.33 7.60 38.99
C LYS A 540 39.79 7.44 40.44
N GLY A 541 40.58 7.85 41.43
CA GLY A 541 40.16 7.84 42.85
C GLY A 541 40.22 6.48 43.56
N VAL A 542 40.74 5.43 42.93
CA VAL A 542 40.97 4.10 43.54
C VAL A 542 42.24 4.13 44.38
N PRO A 543 42.17 4.01 45.72
CA PRO A 543 43.35 4.07 46.57
C PRO A 543 44.27 2.86 46.36
N VAL A 544 45.59 3.09 46.38
CA VAL A 544 46.58 2.01 46.37
C VAL A 544 46.59 1.33 47.76
N PRO A 545 46.44 0.00 47.84
CA PRO A 545 46.57 -0.74 49.10
C PRO A 545 47.91 -0.46 49.79
N GLU A 546 47.91 -0.40 51.12
CA GLU A 546 49.09 0.04 51.90
C GLU A 546 50.34 -0.84 51.67
N ASP A 547 50.13 -2.14 51.44
CA ASP A 547 51.20 -3.10 51.12
C ASP A 547 51.79 -2.92 49.71
N LYS A 548 51.06 -2.25 48.81
CA LYS A 548 51.45 -1.98 47.42
C LYS A 548 51.99 -0.57 47.21
N LYS A 549 51.89 0.33 48.20
CA LYS A 549 52.46 1.67 48.10
C LYS A 549 53.98 1.63 47.99
N GLU A 550 54.50 2.32 46.99
CA GLU A 550 55.92 2.38 46.69
C GLU A 550 56.65 3.40 47.57
N ASN A 551 57.94 3.15 47.82
CA ASN A 551 58.80 4.11 48.50
C ASN A 551 59.31 5.12 47.48
N HIS A 552 59.03 6.39 47.73
CA HIS A 552 59.59 7.51 46.97
C HIS A 552 60.71 8.17 47.75
N ILE A 553 61.69 8.73 47.04
CA ILE A 553 62.78 9.50 47.62
C ILE A 553 62.53 10.98 47.32
N GLY A 554 62.73 11.84 48.31
CA GLY A 554 62.62 13.28 48.11
C GLY A 554 62.91 14.04 49.38
N PHE A 555 62.32 15.23 49.47
CA PHE A 555 62.43 16.12 50.63
C PHE A 555 61.04 16.54 51.12
N ILE A 556 60.94 16.88 52.40
CA ILE A 556 59.75 17.52 52.97
C ILE A 556 59.78 19.01 52.62
N ALA A 557 58.74 19.50 51.94
CA ALA A 557 58.68 20.87 51.42
C ALA A 557 58.80 21.93 52.53
N GLN A 558 58.25 21.67 53.71
CA GLN A 558 58.29 22.59 54.86
C GLN A 558 59.70 22.73 55.44
N ASP A 559 60.47 21.64 55.47
CA ASP A 559 61.86 21.66 55.92
C ASP A 559 62.73 22.39 54.88
N LEU A 560 62.48 22.14 53.59
CA LEU A 560 63.13 22.86 52.51
C LEU A 560 62.84 24.35 52.57
N LEU A 561 61.61 24.76 52.85
CA LEU A 561 61.22 26.17 52.90
C LEU A 561 62.05 26.99 53.90
N GLN A 562 62.54 26.35 54.97
CA GLN A 562 63.38 27.01 55.98
C GLN A 562 64.84 27.16 55.54
N ILE A 563 65.30 26.36 54.57
CA ILE A 563 66.71 26.27 54.16
C ILE A 563 66.90 26.86 52.75
N LEU A 564 66.07 26.45 51.80
CA LEU A 564 66.03 26.85 50.39
C LEU A 564 64.58 27.27 50.03
N PRO A 565 64.12 28.47 50.45
CA PRO A 565 62.74 28.89 50.22
C PRO A 565 62.37 29.04 48.74
N GLU A 566 63.33 29.38 47.88
CA GLU A 566 63.10 29.67 46.46
C GLU A 566 62.64 28.44 45.67
N VAL A 567 63.09 27.25 46.07
CA VAL A 567 62.70 26.01 45.40
C VAL A 567 61.31 25.52 45.80
N VAL A 568 60.67 26.16 46.79
CA VAL A 568 59.37 25.75 47.34
C VAL A 568 58.26 26.70 46.86
N THR A 569 57.30 26.13 46.13
CA THR A 569 56.11 26.86 45.70
C THR A 569 55.09 26.95 46.83
N THR A 570 54.90 28.15 47.36
CA THR A 570 53.92 28.46 48.42
C THR A 570 52.71 29.27 47.93
N HIS A 571 52.76 29.83 46.71
CA HIS A 571 51.72 30.66 46.10
C HIS A 571 51.60 30.40 44.58
N SER A 572 50.43 30.65 43.99
CA SER A 572 50.19 30.53 42.56
C SER A 572 49.18 31.57 42.05
N TRP A 573 49.24 31.91 40.75
CA TRP A 573 48.23 32.74 40.08
C TRP A 573 46.96 31.93 39.82
N GLN A 574 45.81 32.39 40.32
CA GLN A 574 44.54 31.68 40.24
C GLN A 574 43.42 32.60 39.76
N LYS A 575 42.62 32.14 38.79
CA LYS A 575 41.42 32.83 38.30
C LYS A 575 40.19 32.28 39.03
N THR A 576 39.36 33.14 39.62
CA THR A 576 38.19 32.72 40.41
C THR A 576 36.88 32.72 39.61
N SER A 577 36.80 33.45 38.50
CA SER A 577 35.66 33.50 37.57
C SER A 577 36.12 34.02 36.21
N GLU A 578 35.38 33.70 35.14
CA GLU A 578 35.77 34.02 33.76
C GLU A 578 35.97 35.52 33.51
N ASP A 579 35.20 36.36 34.20
CA ASP A 579 35.16 37.81 33.99
C ASP A 579 36.15 38.61 34.85
N LYS A 580 36.94 37.96 35.71
CA LYS A 580 37.86 38.63 36.64
C LYS A 580 39.32 38.28 36.35
N PRO A 581 40.27 39.22 36.56
CA PRO A 581 41.69 38.94 36.38
C PRO A 581 42.18 37.90 37.40
N ALA A 582 43.25 37.19 37.05
CA ALA A 582 43.91 36.23 37.96
C ALA A 582 44.52 36.94 39.17
N GLN A 583 44.49 36.28 40.33
CA GLN A 583 45.02 36.79 41.60
C GLN A 583 46.11 35.86 42.14
N TYR A 584 47.18 36.42 42.72
CA TYR A 584 48.25 35.66 43.34
C TYR A 584 47.85 35.24 44.76
N LYS A 585 47.69 33.93 45.01
CA LYS A 585 47.14 33.39 46.27
C LYS A 585 48.00 32.26 46.82
N PRO A 586 47.98 32.02 48.14
CA PRO A 586 48.68 30.88 48.74
C PRO A 586 48.12 29.57 48.20
N VAL A 587 48.98 28.57 48.03
CA VAL A 587 48.55 27.20 47.67
C VAL A 587 48.30 26.38 48.93
N GLY A 588 47.33 25.47 48.87
CA GLY A 588 47.02 24.58 49.99
C GLY A 588 48.12 23.55 50.26
N ASN A 589 48.81 23.09 49.20
CA ASN A 589 49.87 22.10 49.28
C ASN A 589 51.16 22.67 48.68
N TYR A 590 52.25 22.70 49.45
CA TYR A 590 53.54 23.18 48.95
C TYR A 590 54.14 22.20 47.94
N GLY A 591 54.60 22.75 46.82
CA GLY A 591 55.34 22.01 45.78
C GLY A 591 56.83 22.32 45.86
N VAL A 592 57.67 21.43 45.33
CA VAL A 592 59.13 21.63 45.27
C VAL A 592 59.60 21.53 43.82
N ASN A 593 60.32 22.53 43.34
CA ASN A 593 61.03 22.48 42.06
C ASN A 593 62.43 21.91 42.26
N TYR A 594 62.55 20.59 42.17
CA TYR A 594 63.81 19.87 42.42
C TYR A 594 64.94 20.30 41.47
N SER A 595 64.62 20.76 40.25
CA SER A 595 65.63 21.22 39.28
C SER A 595 66.39 22.46 39.78
N GLU A 596 65.77 23.30 40.60
CA GLU A 596 66.39 24.51 41.14
C GLU A 596 67.34 24.24 42.32
N ILE A 597 67.30 23.03 42.89
CA ILE A 597 68.27 22.59 43.91
C ILE A 597 69.63 22.28 43.25
N ILE A 598 69.64 21.91 41.96
CA ILE A 598 70.85 21.50 41.23
C ILE A 598 71.92 22.61 41.26
N PRO A 599 71.64 23.88 40.91
CA PRO A 599 72.64 24.95 41.03
C PRO A 599 73.24 25.10 42.44
N VAL A 600 72.44 24.91 43.49
CA VAL A 600 72.91 24.99 44.89
C VAL A 600 73.82 23.81 45.23
N THR A 601 73.47 22.60 44.79
CA THR A 601 74.36 21.43 44.95
C THR A 601 75.67 21.57 44.17
N VAL A 602 75.64 22.16 42.98
CA VAL A 602 76.87 22.49 42.25
C VAL A 602 77.74 23.45 43.06
N LYS A 603 77.14 24.50 43.66
CA LYS A 603 77.87 25.43 44.53
C LYS A 603 78.45 24.74 45.77
N ALA A 604 77.68 23.85 46.39
CA ALA A 604 78.13 23.03 47.52
C ALA A 604 79.33 22.14 47.16
N ILE A 605 79.29 21.48 46.00
CA ILE A 605 80.39 20.65 45.52
C ILE A 605 81.62 21.50 45.24
N GLN A 606 81.46 22.69 44.65
CA GLN A 606 82.58 23.63 44.45
C GLN A 606 83.24 24.04 45.78
N GLU A 607 82.44 24.31 46.81
CA GLU A 607 82.94 24.63 48.16
C GLU A 607 83.62 23.44 48.82
N GLN A 608 83.02 22.25 48.71
CA GLN A 608 83.60 21.01 49.24
C GLN A 608 84.93 20.68 48.56
N GLN A 609 85.03 20.86 47.25
CA GLN A 609 86.28 20.65 46.52
C GLN A 609 87.39 21.57 47.03
N ALA A 610 87.07 22.83 47.32
CA ALA A 610 88.03 23.76 47.91
C ALA A 610 88.53 23.28 49.30
N GLN A 611 87.65 22.75 50.15
CA GLN A 611 88.04 22.19 51.45
C GLN A 611 88.91 20.92 51.30
N ILE A 612 88.61 20.06 50.32
CA ILE A 612 89.39 18.84 50.04
C ILE A 612 90.80 19.20 49.60
N GLU A 613 90.96 20.21 48.73
CA GLU A 613 92.30 20.65 48.31
C GLU A 613 93.12 21.22 49.47
N GLU A 614 92.49 21.95 50.41
CA GLU A 614 93.16 22.41 51.62
C GLU A 614 93.57 21.23 52.54
N LEU A 615 92.68 20.25 52.76
CA LEU A 615 92.99 19.06 53.56
C LEU A 615 94.12 18.21 52.96
N LYS A 616 94.17 18.06 51.63
CA LYS A 616 95.27 17.37 50.93
C LYS A 616 96.59 18.09 51.18
N LYS A 617 96.60 19.42 51.12
CA LYS A 617 97.78 20.23 51.41
C LYS A 617 98.28 19.99 52.84
N THR A 618 97.40 20.10 53.84
CA THR A 618 97.76 19.84 55.25
C THR A 618 98.24 18.41 55.49
N THR A 619 97.62 17.41 54.83
CA THR A 619 98.05 16.00 54.94
C THR A 619 99.44 15.77 54.36
N SER A 620 99.76 16.45 53.24
CA SER A 620 101.10 16.42 52.65
C SER A 620 102.14 16.97 53.64
N GLU A 621 101.84 18.12 54.26
CA GLU A 621 102.68 18.75 55.28
C GLU A 621 102.89 17.82 56.49
N LEU A 622 101.82 17.20 57.03
CA LEU A 622 101.93 16.27 58.15
C LEU A 622 102.74 15.01 57.83
N LYS A 623 102.58 14.43 56.63
CA LYS A 623 103.38 13.26 56.21
C LYS A 623 104.87 13.59 56.17
N SER A 624 105.21 14.79 55.70
CA SER A 624 106.60 15.27 55.75
C SER A 624 107.13 15.28 57.18
N VAL A 625 106.35 15.80 58.14
CA VAL A 625 106.73 15.85 59.56
C VAL A 625 106.87 14.45 60.18
N ILE A 626 105.95 13.53 59.91
CA ILE A 626 106.01 12.16 60.44
C ILE A 626 107.21 11.39 59.87
N SER A 627 107.51 11.57 58.58
CA SER A 627 108.71 10.96 57.99
C SER A 627 109.97 11.42 58.73
N GLU A 628 110.01 12.70 59.12
CA GLU A 628 111.13 13.23 59.89
C GLU A 628 111.19 12.64 61.30
N LEU A 629 110.04 12.52 61.98
CA LEU A 629 109.97 11.90 63.31
C LEU A 629 110.35 10.41 63.31
N LYS A 630 109.97 9.65 62.27
CA LYS A 630 110.36 8.24 62.13
C LYS A 630 111.86 8.08 61.96
N LYS A 631 112.50 8.95 61.17
CA LYS A 631 113.97 8.99 61.10
C LYS A 631 114.57 9.24 62.49
N GLN A 632 113.99 10.17 63.26
CA GLN A 632 114.42 10.44 64.64
C GLN A 632 114.24 9.22 65.56
N ASN A 633 113.15 8.47 65.44
CA ASN A 633 112.90 7.29 66.28
C ASN A 633 113.71 6.05 65.85
N GLU A 634 113.97 5.82 64.56
CA GLU A 634 114.91 4.78 64.13
C GLU A 634 116.33 5.08 64.65
N LEU A 635 116.72 6.36 64.64
CA LEU A 635 117.96 6.79 65.27
C LEU A 635 117.97 6.43 66.77
N LEU A 636 116.84 6.60 67.46
CA LEU A 636 116.67 6.35 68.90
C LEU A 636 116.60 4.84 69.25
N LEU A 637 115.95 4.01 68.42
CA LEU A 637 115.94 2.54 68.55
C LEU A 637 117.33 1.95 68.30
N ARG A 638 118.08 2.47 67.32
CA ARG A 638 119.50 2.12 67.15
C ARG A 638 120.35 2.50 68.37
N LEU A 639 119.96 3.52 69.13
CA LEU A 639 120.62 3.88 70.40
C LEU A 639 120.23 2.94 71.55
N MET A 640 119.06 2.29 71.49
CA MET A 640 118.57 1.36 72.51
C MET A 640 119.02 -0.09 72.29
N ASP A 641 119.11 -0.59 71.05
CA ASP A 641 119.67 -1.93 70.75
C ASP A 641 121.19 -2.04 71.06
N LYS A 642 121.83 -0.92 71.45
CA LYS A 642 123.21 -0.86 71.92
C LYS A 642 123.36 -0.92 73.45
N LYS A 643 122.30 -1.24 74.21
CA LYS A 643 122.30 -1.48 75.66
C LYS A 643 121.41 -2.66 76.02
#